data_AF-A0A8H4F366-F1
#
_entry.id   AF-A0A8H4F366-F1
#
_cell.length_a   1.000
_cell.length_b   1.000
_cell.length_c   1.000
_cell.angle_alpha   90.00
_cell.angle_beta   90.00
_cell.angle_gamma   90.00
#
_symmetry.space_group_name_H-M   'P 1'
#
loop_
_entity.id
_entity.type
_entity.pdbx_description
1 polymer ?
#
loop_
_entity_poly.entity_id
_entity_poly.type
_entity_poly.pdbx_seq_one_letter_code
_entity_poly.pdbx_strand_id
1 'polypeptide(L)'
;MNQELHSLVTKYKTACLELEEIHAKVETVQSSHSTAAKKEETDEKLSQIISKLKSNVDTVLSKRLAETTSAKSAVQSYIDTTVWSLFSRTELQNNTLLFNNDQKRKDDKKRLYKLIATLFALDQEQVDSEDYKAQLHDWIIHISTIYLRLGGTIEKHKVLALLTATADIGSWAMPLIHIQADKLSQADDVLQTLDAIFIQPAPWTWTEDDFLVALDQLAIDFSYSRLMDAVDPDQQVSLESISILLLDAIAEKGWECQDQVDDFMRQLIFGFYDLKENGGWFFLPNIPFKALSIHALWLVTVRMLQLKECDAAPPTALSDVLYDRLPNITRFQYQLHDNQTQGYFMLNCLTNMATCIPPGMQLAKYILQHLNYGYQHDAVDPNVSKAQPWHSRKLPFLSYDLHEEIAFILLDACQQFQPLPDTTTNENKGAIELVGTVTTATTNNNNTASNVIQWAWSVAVQLKLYDCPVSPRASDIEQSITLPFLKLVLNSYNNVSSSHSALLVYISFMLSVTSRHFLRFECNDGWMKLLVMLKRGKPEAVIRILSDMIPSFVYMHGDDFFNDESLSDFLKHMIELKTDPTLIKAASRLHKELDGSGIGLMIGSHVWHAHLIDSVSDLMDDQGKGFSYVDLVVHSWLKTVFRKADWMWHSGYVHMVDHLCKCAFVLYRHGMVRHMLLEEHKRMEAAKVQQSASSPRLTRFIKNMVVSDGGPYASLLNGEWSMLKPAKGPGVEQHHHWFAFEVLVMETMREAPFREELCALITKQLQKKPVDYLAIYRWVQHIMTMPVHHPLLPLYLQMFFSLYYLNIHGEVTLGFVCFHKRADWTTKLRDYIASVQTYYGQKITTVEEDHDASQDIEDGSGHTAVSAEVLQQAYYAMWLWLGNADLNRGLAEDAVEQLPSHYLVHRLKSCYANKTELEQPWHHTDDYWMDLVDTEQLEQAFLGFPWEGSEKFRTEESSSGAAAAASITTADDLISLSTTTRRLRLITDESTIEPLPPLVINTPSTSTSTSSIKKKMNLK
;
A
#
# COMPACT_ATOMS: atom_id res chain seq x y z
N MET A 1 -22.04 -42.81 -45.34
CA MET A 1 -23.36 -42.28 -44.91
C MET A 1 -24.46 -43.26 -45.24
N ASN A 2 -25.49 -43.32 -44.40
CA ASN A 2 -26.71 -44.09 -44.67
C ASN A 2 -27.68 -43.21 -45.47
N GLN A 3 -27.84 -43.50 -46.77
CA GLN A 3 -28.62 -42.67 -47.71
C GLN A 3 -30.11 -42.58 -47.34
N GLU A 4 -30.67 -43.63 -46.76
CA GLU A 4 -32.08 -43.69 -46.39
C GLU A 4 -32.36 -42.85 -45.15
N LEU A 5 -31.54 -42.97 -44.10
CA LEU A 5 -31.62 -42.10 -42.92
C LEU A 5 -31.43 -40.64 -43.31
N HIS A 6 -30.40 -40.35 -44.11
CA HIS A 6 -30.15 -38.99 -44.58
C HIS A 6 -31.38 -38.41 -45.29
N SER A 7 -32.02 -39.15 -46.20
CA SER A 7 -33.22 -38.68 -46.89
C SER A 7 -34.40 -38.42 -45.93
N LEU A 8 -34.60 -39.27 -44.93
CA LEU A 8 -35.69 -39.11 -43.96
C LEU A 8 -35.44 -37.89 -43.05
N VAL A 9 -34.21 -37.70 -42.56
CA VAL A 9 -33.87 -36.54 -41.73
C VAL A 9 -33.92 -35.24 -42.54
N THR A 10 -33.48 -35.23 -43.80
CA THR A 10 -33.63 -34.05 -44.68
C THR A 10 -35.09 -33.70 -44.90
N LYS A 11 -35.99 -34.68 -45.08
CA LYS A 11 -37.44 -34.42 -45.18
C LYS A 11 -38.02 -33.82 -43.91
N TYR A 12 -37.56 -34.29 -42.74
CA TYR A 12 -37.95 -33.71 -41.46
C TYR A 12 -37.44 -32.28 -41.29
N LYS A 13 -36.17 -32.02 -41.62
CA LYS A 13 -35.55 -30.68 -41.67
C LYS A 13 -36.38 -29.71 -42.52
N THR A 14 -36.76 -30.11 -43.74
CA THR A 14 -37.61 -29.29 -44.61
C THR A 14 -38.99 -29.01 -44.00
N ALA A 15 -39.61 -30.02 -43.37
CA ALA A 15 -40.92 -29.85 -42.72
C ALA A 15 -40.88 -28.87 -41.53
N CYS A 16 -39.81 -28.90 -40.71
CA CYS A 16 -39.60 -27.95 -39.61
C CYS A 16 -39.43 -26.51 -40.10
N LEU A 17 -38.59 -26.28 -41.12
CA LEU A 17 -38.38 -24.95 -41.69
C LEU A 17 -39.68 -24.38 -42.30
N GLU A 18 -40.47 -25.20 -42.98
CA GLU A 18 -41.77 -24.80 -43.51
C GLU A 18 -42.78 -24.47 -42.39
N LEU A 19 -42.71 -25.17 -41.25
CA LEU A 19 -43.56 -24.91 -40.08
C LEU A 19 -43.20 -23.57 -39.41
N GLU A 20 -41.91 -23.31 -39.21
CA GLU A 20 -41.40 -22.05 -38.62
C GLU A 20 -41.72 -20.84 -39.49
N GLU A 21 -41.58 -20.96 -40.82
CA GLU A 21 -41.98 -19.91 -41.77
C GLU A 21 -43.48 -19.57 -41.65
N ILE A 22 -44.32 -20.58 -41.43
CA ILE A 22 -45.75 -20.39 -41.23
C ILE A 22 -46.03 -19.74 -39.86
N HIS A 23 -45.38 -20.18 -38.79
CA HIS A 23 -45.47 -19.55 -37.47
C HIS A 23 -45.09 -18.06 -37.50
N ALA A 24 -43.97 -17.69 -38.12
CA ALA A 24 -43.56 -16.29 -38.26
C ALA A 24 -44.61 -15.45 -39.03
N LYS A 25 -45.21 -16.02 -40.08
CA LYS A 25 -46.31 -15.39 -40.81
C LYS A 25 -47.58 -15.27 -39.97
N VAL A 26 -47.89 -16.25 -39.12
CA VAL A 26 -49.03 -16.19 -38.18
C VAL A 26 -48.84 -15.05 -37.17
N GLU A 27 -47.65 -14.91 -36.58
CA GLU A 27 -47.34 -13.83 -35.65
C GLU A 27 -47.41 -12.45 -36.32
N THR A 28 -46.95 -12.34 -37.57
CA THR A 28 -47.09 -11.11 -38.36
C THR A 28 -48.55 -10.75 -38.62
N VAL A 29 -49.41 -11.74 -38.88
CA VAL A 29 -50.86 -11.54 -39.05
C VAL A 29 -51.53 -11.14 -37.72
N GLN A 30 -51.13 -11.76 -36.60
CA GLN A 30 -51.66 -11.45 -35.28
C GLN A 30 -51.23 -10.06 -34.77
N SER A 31 -49.99 -9.66 -35.02
CA SER A 31 -49.50 -8.30 -34.70
C SER A 31 -50.13 -7.24 -35.60
N SER A 32 -50.33 -7.53 -36.90
CA SER A 32 -51.08 -6.63 -37.80
C SER A 32 -52.53 -6.45 -37.35
N HIS A 33 -53.17 -7.51 -36.84
CA HIS A 33 -54.51 -7.45 -36.25
C HIS A 33 -54.56 -6.62 -34.96
N SER A 34 -53.60 -6.78 -34.04
CA SER A 34 -53.56 -5.99 -32.80
C SER A 34 -53.30 -4.50 -33.08
N THR A 35 -52.59 -4.19 -34.16
CA THR A 35 -52.33 -2.81 -34.62
C THR A 35 -53.55 -2.20 -35.32
N ALA A 36 -54.29 -3.00 -36.11
CA ALA A 36 -55.53 -2.58 -36.74
C ALA A 36 -56.67 -2.36 -35.73
N ALA A 37 -56.77 -3.21 -34.69
CA ALA A 37 -57.76 -3.10 -33.62
C ALA A 37 -57.60 -1.84 -32.73
N LYS A 38 -56.44 -1.17 -32.76
CA LYS A 38 -56.18 0.08 -32.01
C LYS A 38 -56.61 1.35 -32.74
N LYS A 39 -56.87 1.30 -34.05
CA LYS A 39 -57.51 2.40 -34.78
C LYS A 39 -59.02 2.22 -34.65
N GLU A 40 -59.65 3.04 -33.82
CA GLU A 40 -61.12 3.10 -33.65
C GLU A 40 -61.79 3.43 -34.99
N GLU A 41 -62.03 2.41 -35.81
CA GLU A 41 -63.13 2.25 -36.78
C GLU A 41 -62.82 0.99 -37.64
N THR A 42 -62.88 -0.20 -37.06
CA THR A 42 -62.76 -1.45 -37.84
C THR A 42 -64.14 -1.94 -38.26
N ASP A 43 -64.42 -1.78 -39.56
CA ASP A 43 -65.58 -2.29 -40.31
C ASP A 43 -65.88 -3.77 -39.97
N GLU A 44 -67.14 -4.11 -39.69
CA GLU A 44 -67.61 -5.44 -39.27
C GLU A 44 -67.22 -6.54 -40.30
N LYS A 45 -67.09 -6.14 -41.58
CA LYS A 45 -66.60 -7.00 -42.67
C LYS A 45 -65.13 -7.34 -42.56
N LEU A 46 -64.29 -6.40 -42.10
CA LEU A 46 -62.85 -6.63 -41.92
C LEU A 46 -62.63 -7.67 -40.81
N SER A 47 -63.39 -7.57 -39.72
CA SER A 47 -63.37 -8.55 -38.62
C SER A 47 -63.80 -9.96 -39.07
N GLN A 48 -64.78 -10.08 -39.97
CA GLN A 48 -65.15 -11.38 -40.58
C GLN A 48 -64.07 -11.93 -41.52
N ILE A 49 -63.40 -11.08 -42.30
CA ILE A 49 -62.30 -11.53 -43.17
C ILE A 49 -61.13 -12.02 -42.34
N ILE A 50 -60.80 -11.33 -41.25
CA ILE A 50 -59.69 -11.70 -40.38
C ILE A 50 -60.01 -12.99 -39.61
N SER A 51 -61.26 -13.18 -39.13
CA SER A 51 -61.65 -14.44 -38.47
C SER A 51 -61.60 -15.64 -39.44
N LYS A 52 -61.99 -15.44 -40.70
CA LYS A 52 -61.87 -16.46 -41.76
C LYS A 52 -60.41 -16.74 -42.14
N LEU A 53 -59.58 -15.70 -42.24
CA LEU A 53 -58.15 -15.84 -42.48
C LEU A 53 -57.48 -16.60 -41.33
N LYS A 54 -57.83 -16.28 -40.07
CA LYS A 54 -57.36 -16.99 -38.88
C LYS A 54 -57.74 -18.47 -38.93
N SER A 55 -58.99 -18.79 -39.22
CA SER A 55 -59.44 -20.20 -39.36
C SER A 55 -58.69 -20.96 -40.49
N ASN A 56 -58.43 -20.30 -41.62
CA ASN A 56 -57.65 -20.90 -42.71
C ASN A 56 -56.17 -21.10 -42.32
N VAL A 57 -55.58 -20.12 -41.64
CA VAL A 57 -54.20 -20.19 -41.12
C VAL A 57 -54.09 -21.31 -40.08
N ASP A 58 -55.03 -21.42 -39.15
CA ASP A 58 -55.09 -22.48 -38.15
C ASP A 58 -55.22 -23.88 -38.81
N THR A 59 -55.96 -23.97 -39.92
CA THR A 59 -56.09 -25.22 -40.69
C THR A 59 -54.79 -25.61 -41.38
N VAL A 60 -54.11 -24.65 -42.03
CA VAL A 60 -52.82 -24.86 -42.68
C VAL A 60 -51.76 -25.23 -41.65
N LEU A 61 -51.75 -24.54 -40.51
CA LEU A 61 -50.85 -24.83 -39.41
C LEU A 61 -51.07 -26.25 -38.85
N SER A 62 -52.32 -26.63 -38.60
CA SER A 62 -52.65 -27.98 -38.13
C SER A 62 -52.18 -29.06 -39.10
N LYS A 63 -52.33 -28.81 -40.41
CA LYS A 63 -51.86 -29.74 -41.44
C LYS A 63 -50.34 -29.87 -41.44
N ARG A 64 -49.62 -28.75 -41.37
CA ARG A 64 -48.14 -28.75 -41.37
C ARG A 64 -47.56 -29.33 -40.09
N LEU A 65 -48.22 -29.13 -38.97
CA LEU A 65 -47.89 -29.79 -37.70
C LEU A 65 -48.06 -31.30 -37.82
N ALA A 66 -49.13 -31.78 -38.49
CA ALA A 66 -49.32 -33.20 -38.76
C ALA A 66 -48.26 -33.79 -39.71
N GLU A 67 -47.90 -33.06 -40.77
CA GLU A 67 -46.83 -33.47 -41.71
C GLU A 67 -45.46 -33.54 -41.00
N THR A 68 -45.13 -32.54 -40.18
CA THR A 68 -43.89 -32.52 -39.38
C THR A 68 -43.85 -33.67 -38.37
N THR A 69 -44.96 -33.92 -37.68
CA THR A 69 -45.08 -35.05 -36.74
C THR A 69 -44.95 -36.40 -37.44
N SER A 70 -45.50 -36.52 -38.65
CA SER A 70 -45.37 -37.74 -39.47
C SER A 70 -43.94 -37.95 -39.93
N ALA A 71 -43.24 -36.91 -40.39
CA ALA A 71 -41.83 -36.98 -40.79
C ALA A 71 -40.93 -37.36 -39.60
N LYS A 72 -41.12 -36.74 -38.43
CA LYS A 72 -40.46 -37.11 -37.17
C LYS A 72 -40.69 -38.59 -36.83
N SER A 73 -41.94 -39.06 -36.92
CA SER A 73 -42.30 -40.46 -36.62
C SER A 73 -41.65 -41.44 -37.62
N ALA A 74 -41.47 -41.06 -38.88
CA ALA A 74 -40.80 -41.89 -39.88
C ALA A 74 -39.30 -42.06 -39.58
N VAL A 75 -38.62 -40.98 -39.17
CA VAL A 75 -37.22 -41.06 -38.71
C VAL A 75 -37.13 -41.92 -37.45
N GLN A 76 -37.98 -41.68 -36.46
CA GLN A 76 -37.99 -42.46 -35.22
C GLN A 76 -38.21 -43.95 -35.49
N SER A 77 -39.19 -44.29 -36.34
CA SER A 77 -39.47 -45.67 -36.72
C SER A 77 -38.29 -46.34 -37.42
N TYR A 78 -37.55 -45.61 -38.25
CA TYR A 78 -36.34 -46.11 -38.89
C TYR A 78 -35.22 -46.41 -37.88
N ILE A 79 -35.01 -45.49 -36.94
CA ILE A 79 -34.04 -45.65 -35.85
C ILE A 79 -34.44 -46.86 -34.99
N ASP A 80 -35.68 -46.91 -34.53
CA ASP A 80 -36.21 -47.98 -33.68
C ASP A 80 -36.12 -49.34 -34.38
N THR A 81 -36.50 -49.43 -35.65
CA THR A 81 -36.40 -50.68 -36.43
C THR A 81 -34.94 -51.13 -36.55
N THR A 82 -34.02 -50.18 -36.73
CA THR A 82 -32.59 -50.49 -36.82
C THR A 82 -32.06 -50.99 -35.48
N VAL A 83 -32.40 -50.31 -34.37
CA VAL A 83 -32.04 -50.72 -33.01
C VAL A 83 -32.66 -52.08 -32.66
N TRP A 84 -33.93 -52.30 -33.02
CA TRP A 84 -34.64 -53.57 -32.78
C TRP A 84 -34.06 -54.75 -33.58
N SER A 85 -33.38 -54.47 -34.69
CA SER A 85 -32.73 -55.48 -35.55
C SER A 85 -31.30 -55.84 -35.12
N LEU A 86 -30.76 -55.22 -34.06
CA LEU A 86 -29.42 -55.52 -33.56
C LEU A 86 -29.36 -56.94 -32.99
N PHE A 87 -28.27 -57.64 -33.29
CA PHE A 87 -28.02 -58.99 -32.77
C PHE A 87 -27.86 -58.95 -31.24
N SER A 88 -27.20 -57.91 -30.71
CA SER A 88 -26.98 -57.73 -29.26
C SER A 88 -28.18 -57.18 -28.47
N ARG A 89 -29.39 -57.14 -29.04
CA ARG A 89 -30.60 -56.60 -28.39
C ARG A 89 -30.94 -57.27 -27.05
N THR A 90 -30.88 -58.59 -26.97
CA THR A 90 -31.19 -59.34 -25.74
C THR A 90 -30.11 -59.17 -24.67
N GLU A 91 -28.86 -58.95 -25.08
CA GLU A 91 -27.73 -58.70 -24.19
C GLU A 91 -27.79 -57.28 -23.60
N LEU A 92 -28.21 -56.29 -24.41
CA LEU A 92 -28.47 -54.92 -23.98
C LEU A 92 -29.61 -54.82 -22.96
N GLN A 93 -30.60 -55.72 -23.00
CA GLN A 93 -31.71 -55.76 -22.04
C GLN A 93 -31.30 -56.37 -20.69
N ASN A 94 -30.30 -57.26 -20.67
CA ASN A 94 -29.90 -58.02 -19.47
C ASN A 94 -28.58 -57.55 -18.83
N ASN A 95 -28.03 -56.41 -19.26
CA ASN A 95 -26.75 -55.84 -18.78
C ASN A 95 -25.58 -56.85 -18.71
N THR A 96 -25.59 -57.88 -19.55
CA THR A 96 -24.60 -58.98 -19.52
C THR A 96 -23.95 -59.12 -20.89
N LEU A 97 -22.72 -58.63 -21.02
CA LEU A 97 -21.93 -58.67 -22.25
C LEU A 97 -21.04 -59.92 -22.25
N LEU A 98 -21.53 -61.03 -22.82
CA LEU A 98 -20.85 -62.33 -22.69
C LEU A 98 -19.67 -62.53 -23.68
N PHE A 99 -19.64 -61.87 -24.85
CA PHE A 99 -18.58 -62.07 -25.86
C PHE A 99 -18.24 -60.79 -26.67
N ASN A 100 -17.13 -60.10 -26.35
CA ASN A 100 -16.73 -58.84 -27.00
C ASN A 100 -16.17 -58.97 -28.43
N ASN A 101 -15.80 -60.18 -28.88
CA ASN A 101 -15.09 -60.39 -30.15
C ASN A 101 -15.93 -61.04 -31.27
N ASP A 102 -17.24 -61.22 -31.09
CA ASP A 102 -18.12 -61.78 -32.14
C ASP A 102 -18.22 -60.84 -33.35
N GLN A 103 -18.09 -61.41 -34.55
CA GLN A 103 -18.18 -60.69 -35.82
C GLN A 103 -19.54 -59.97 -35.96
N LYS A 104 -20.61 -60.58 -35.45
CA LYS A 104 -21.96 -59.97 -35.48
C LYS A 104 -22.04 -58.69 -34.65
N ARG A 105 -21.35 -58.64 -33.50
CA ARG A 105 -21.27 -57.43 -32.66
C ARG A 105 -20.42 -56.33 -33.30
N LYS A 106 -19.34 -56.69 -34.01
CA LYS A 106 -18.55 -55.74 -34.80
C LYS A 106 -19.38 -55.13 -35.93
N ASP A 107 -20.23 -55.93 -36.57
CA ASP A 107 -21.14 -55.48 -37.61
C ASP A 107 -22.23 -54.55 -37.05
N ASP A 108 -22.79 -54.86 -35.88
CA ASP A 108 -23.72 -53.99 -35.14
C ASP A 108 -23.07 -52.63 -34.78
N LYS A 109 -21.85 -52.63 -34.22
CA LYS A 109 -21.07 -51.41 -33.93
C LYS A 109 -20.82 -50.59 -35.18
N LYS A 110 -20.44 -51.22 -36.29
CA LYS A 110 -20.20 -50.54 -37.56
C LYS A 110 -21.48 -49.94 -38.13
N ARG A 111 -22.63 -50.61 -37.95
CA ARG A 111 -23.94 -50.12 -38.37
C ARG A 111 -24.38 -48.91 -37.54
N LEU A 112 -24.20 -48.94 -36.22
CA LEU A 112 -24.50 -47.83 -35.32
C LEU A 112 -23.60 -46.62 -35.54
N TYR A 113 -22.28 -46.82 -35.65
CA TYR A 113 -21.35 -45.73 -35.93
C TYR A 113 -21.66 -45.02 -37.26
N LYS A 114 -22.09 -45.76 -38.29
CA LYS A 114 -22.55 -45.17 -39.56
C LYS A 114 -23.79 -44.29 -39.39
N LEU A 115 -24.71 -44.63 -38.49
CA LEU A 115 -25.88 -43.80 -38.19
C LEU A 115 -25.44 -42.53 -37.46
N ILE A 116 -24.63 -42.67 -36.40
CA ILE A 116 -24.08 -41.56 -35.60
C ILE A 116 -23.34 -40.58 -36.50
N ALA A 117 -22.39 -41.05 -37.30
CA ALA A 117 -21.63 -40.20 -38.22
C ALA A 117 -22.52 -39.54 -39.29
N THR A 118 -23.65 -40.15 -39.68
CA THR A 118 -24.60 -39.52 -40.61
C THR A 118 -25.41 -38.41 -39.92
N LEU A 119 -25.77 -38.57 -38.65
CA LEU A 119 -26.48 -37.55 -37.89
C LEU A 119 -25.57 -36.36 -37.53
N PHE A 120 -24.34 -36.60 -37.08
CA PHE A 120 -23.35 -35.53 -36.84
C PHE A 120 -23.01 -34.75 -38.11
N ALA A 121 -22.94 -35.41 -39.27
CA ALA A 121 -22.73 -34.71 -40.53
C ALA A 121 -23.92 -33.79 -40.92
N LEU A 122 -25.14 -34.16 -40.55
CA LEU A 122 -26.34 -33.33 -40.77
C LEU A 122 -26.44 -32.18 -39.76
N ASP A 123 -25.87 -32.35 -38.56
CA ASP A 123 -25.77 -31.31 -37.52
C ASP A 123 -24.77 -30.20 -37.92
N GLN A 124 -23.70 -30.58 -38.64
CA GLN A 124 -22.74 -29.62 -39.21
C GLN A 124 -23.29 -28.80 -40.39
N GLU A 125 -24.43 -29.19 -40.98
CA GLU A 125 -25.11 -28.37 -42.00
C GLU A 125 -25.83 -27.21 -41.30
N GLN A 126 -25.23 -26.02 -41.24
CA GLN A 126 -25.77 -24.84 -40.54
C GLN A 126 -27.25 -24.55 -40.88
N VAL A 127 -28.14 -24.72 -39.91
CA VAL A 127 -29.59 -24.48 -40.00
C VAL A 127 -30.07 -23.78 -38.73
N ASP A 128 -30.85 -22.72 -38.89
CA ASP A 128 -31.36 -21.90 -37.79
C ASP A 128 -32.76 -22.35 -37.29
N SER A 129 -32.95 -23.66 -37.06
CA SER A 129 -34.20 -24.22 -36.51
C SER A 129 -33.92 -24.92 -35.19
N GLU A 130 -34.37 -24.34 -34.09
CA GLU A 130 -34.19 -24.86 -32.72
C GLU A 130 -34.93 -26.19 -32.52
N ASP A 131 -36.17 -26.30 -33.01
CA ASP A 131 -36.99 -27.51 -32.89
C ASP A 131 -36.37 -28.70 -33.65
N TYR A 132 -35.76 -28.43 -34.81
CA TYR A 132 -35.03 -29.43 -35.58
C TYR A 132 -33.75 -29.88 -34.88
N LYS A 133 -32.93 -28.93 -34.40
CA LYS A 133 -31.67 -29.22 -33.70
C LYS A 133 -31.92 -30.03 -32.43
N ALA A 134 -32.87 -29.61 -31.60
CA ALA A 134 -33.23 -30.32 -30.37
C ALA A 134 -33.61 -31.78 -30.65
N GLN A 135 -34.44 -32.03 -31.67
CA GLN A 135 -34.84 -33.38 -32.02
C GLN A 135 -33.70 -34.21 -32.65
N LEU A 136 -32.82 -33.57 -33.42
CA LEU A 136 -31.63 -34.22 -33.98
C LEU A 136 -30.67 -34.64 -32.86
N HIS A 137 -30.44 -33.77 -31.88
CA HIS A 137 -29.62 -34.04 -30.70
C HIS A 137 -30.19 -35.19 -29.87
N ASP A 138 -31.52 -35.27 -29.68
CA ASP A 138 -32.19 -36.42 -29.04
C ASP A 138 -31.88 -37.74 -29.75
N TRP A 139 -31.91 -37.77 -31.09
CA TRP A 139 -31.57 -38.96 -31.87
C TRP A 139 -30.09 -39.32 -31.74
N ILE A 140 -29.20 -38.32 -31.74
CA ILE A 140 -27.76 -38.51 -31.54
C ILE A 140 -27.49 -39.09 -30.15
N ILE A 141 -28.07 -38.52 -29.09
CA ILE A 141 -27.94 -39.00 -27.72
C ILE A 141 -28.44 -40.44 -27.61
N HIS A 142 -29.63 -40.74 -28.16
CA HIS A 142 -30.22 -42.08 -28.09
C HIS A 142 -29.32 -43.15 -28.73
N ILE A 143 -28.86 -42.92 -29.97
CA ILE A 143 -28.05 -43.91 -30.69
C ILE A 143 -26.63 -43.99 -30.11
N SER A 144 -26.04 -42.85 -29.73
CA SER A 144 -24.70 -42.80 -29.14
C SER A 144 -24.67 -43.49 -27.78
N THR A 145 -25.71 -43.36 -26.97
CA THR A 145 -25.82 -44.09 -25.69
C THR A 145 -25.86 -45.61 -25.91
N ILE A 146 -26.61 -46.08 -26.91
CA ILE A 146 -26.65 -47.52 -27.27
C ILE A 146 -25.29 -47.98 -27.80
N TYR A 147 -24.62 -47.15 -28.61
CA TYR A 147 -23.30 -47.44 -29.16
C TYR A 147 -22.22 -47.54 -28.08
N LEU A 148 -22.21 -46.61 -27.12
CA LEU A 148 -21.29 -46.61 -25.98
C LEU A 148 -21.54 -47.83 -25.07
N ARG A 149 -22.79 -48.26 -24.88
CA ARG A 149 -23.12 -49.49 -24.12
C ARG A 149 -22.65 -50.78 -24.81
N LEU A 150 -22.56 -50.79 -26.14
CA LEU A 150 -22.03 -51.93 -26.92
C LEU A 150 -20.50 -51.92 -27.04
N GLY A 151 -19.87 -50.77 -26.75
CA GLY A 151 -18.46 -50.47 -26.96
C GLY A 151 -17.64 -50.36 -25.68
N GLY A 152 -16.33 -50.17 -25.85
CA GLY A 152 -15.40 -49.80 -24.78
C GLY A 152 -14.72 -48.45 -25.08
N THR A 153 -13.50 -48.26 -24.59
CA THR A 153 -12.69 -47.04 -24.77
C THR A 153 -12.53 -46.57 -26.21
N ILE A 154 -12.31 -47.50 -27.14
CA ILE A 154 -12.12 -47.19 -28.57
C ILE A 154 -13.38 -46.55 -29.18
N GLU A 155 -14.57 -47.03 -28.81
CA GLU A 155 -15.83 -46.48 -29.28
C GLU A 155 -16.12 -45.11 -28.65
N LYS A 156 -15.76 -44.94 -27.36
CA LYS A 156 -15.84 -43.65 -26.67
C LYS A 156 -14.96 -42.59 -27.32
N HIS A 157 -13.71 -42.93 -27.62
CA HIS A 157 -12.77 -42.04 -28.29
C HIS A 157 -13.28 -41.58 -29.67
N LYS A 158 -13.95 -42.46 -30.42
CA LYS A 158 -14.57 -42.11 -31.71
C LYS A 158 -15.76 -41.16 -31.59
N VAL A 159 -16.52 -41.21 -30.49
CA VAL A 159 -17.61 -40.27 -30.21
C VAL A 159 -17.05 -38.92 -29.77
N LEU A 160 -16.05 -38.91 -28.89
CA LEU A 160 -15.36 -37.69 -28.45
C LEU A 160 -14.68 -36.95 -29.60
N ALA A 161 -14.08 -37.67 -30.55
CA ALA A 161 -13.51 -37.07 -31.75
C ALA A 161 -14.56 -36.39 -32.66
N LEU A 162 -15.81 -36.86 -32.65
CA LEU A 162 -16.91 -36.21 -33.38
C LEU A 162 -17.44 -34.99 -32.61
N LEU A 163 -17.49 -35.07 -31.27
CA LEU A 163 -17.90 -33.97 -30.40
C LEU A 163 -16.93 -32.78 -30.43
N THR A 164 -15.61 -33.04 -30.41
CA THR A 164 -14.55 -32.02 -30.49
C THR A 164 -14.54 -31.26 -31.82
N ALA A 165 -15.22 -31.78 -32.85
CA ALA A 165 -15.40 -31.16 -34.16
C ALA A 165 -16.81 -30.56 -34.37
N THR A 166 -17.60 -30.45 -33.30
CA THR A 166 -18.96 -29.87 -33.30
C THR A 166 -19.00 -28.67 -32.36
N ALA A 167 -19.79 -27.64 -32.67
CA ALA A 167 -19.96 -26.44 -31.84
C ALA A 167 -21.25 -26.53 -30.99
N ASP A 168 -21.38 -25.70 -29.95
CA ASP A 168 -22.56 -25.58 -29.07
C ASP A 168 -22.96 -26.88 -28.35
N ILE A 169 -21.96 -27.71 -28.03
CA ILE A 169 -22.17 -29.02 -27.43
C ILE A 169 -22.64 -28.93 -25.97
N GLY A 170 -22.37 -27.83 -25.27
CA GLY A 170 -22.67 -27.66 -23.84
C GLY A 170 -24.17 -27.77 -23.51
N SER A 171 -25.05 -27.49 -24.48
CA SER A 171 -26.50 -27.51 -24.27
C SER A 171 -27.13 -28.91 -24.27
N TRP A 172 -26.50 -29.91 -24.90
CA TRP A 172 -27.13 -31.22 -25.16
C TRP A 172 -26.21 -32.43 -25.05
N ALA A 173 -24.91 -32.29 -25.34
CA ALA A 173 -23.97 -33.42 -25.42
C ALA A 173 -23.48 -33.92 -24.05
N MET A 174 -23.93 -33.25 -22.99
CA MET A 174 -23.69 -33.51 -21.58
C MET A 174 -23.67 -35.02 -21.22
N PRO A 175 -24.67 -35.86 -21.60
CA PRO A 175 -24.67 -37.30 -21.26
C PRO A 175 -23.65 -38.15 -22.02
N LEU A 176 -23.05 -37.62 -23.09
CA LEU A 176 -22.09 -38.34 -23.94
C LEU A 176 -20.63 -38.12 -23.52
N ILE A 177 -20.37 -37.03 -22.81
CA ILE A 177 -19.07 -36.69 -22.22
C ILE A 177 -18.90 -37.37 -20.86
N HIS A 178 -20.00 -37.53 -20.13
CA HIS A 178 -20.02 -38.06 -18.77
C HIS A 178 -19.26 -39.39 -18.63
N ILE A 179 -18.44 -39.48 -17.58
CA ILE A 179 -17.71 -40.68 -17.22
C ILE A 179 -18.24 -41.21 -15.89
N GLN A 180 -18.68 -42.46 -15.86
CA GLN A 180 -18.91 -43.18 -14.61
C GLN A 180 -17.70 -44.05 -14.32
N ALA A 181 -16.82 -43.57 -13.45
CA ALA A 181 -15.71 -44.34 -12.92
C ALA A 181 -16.07 -44.82 -11.51
N ASP A 182 -16.25 -46.12 -11.37
CA ASP A 182 -16.70 -46.76 -10.12
C ASP A 182 -15.59 -47.63 -9.51
N LYS A 183 -14.52 -47.93 -10.27
CA LYS A 183 -13.42 -48.83 -9.90
C LYS A 183 -12.10 -48.36 -10.48
N LEU A 184 -11.00 -48.51 -9.72
CA LEU A 184 -9.64 -48.08 -10.11
C LEU A 184 -9.18 -48.63 -11.47
N SER A 185 -9.67 -49.80 -11.87
CA SER A 185 -9.40 -50.41 -13.19
C SER A 185 -9.89 -49.58 -14.38
N GLN A 186 -10.70 -48.54 -14.14
CA GLN A 186 -11.26 -47.64 -15.15
C GLN A 186 -10.50 -46.31 -15.25
N ALA A 187 -9.42 -46.12 -14.47
CA ALA A 187 -8.63 -44.88 -14.48
C ALA A 187 -7.92 -44.62 -15.83
N ASP A 188 -7.51 -45.68 -16.53
CA ASP A 188 -6.92 -45.56 -17.87
C ASP A 188 -7.93 -45.02 -18.90
N ASP A 189 -9.22 -45.35 -18.72
CA ASP A 189 -10.31 -44.89 -19.57
C ASP A 189 -10.60 -43.39 -19.35
N VAL A 190 -10.40 -42.89 -18.12
CA VAL A 190 -10.48 -41.47 -17.77
C VAL A 190 -9.33 -40.70 -18.43
N LEU A 191 -8.09 -41.19 -18.28
CA LEU A 191 -6.89 -40.55 -18.86
C LEU A 191 -6.95 -40.51 -20.40
N GLN A 192 -7.30 -41.62 -21.06
CA GLN A 192 -7.48 -41.64 -22.51
C GLN A 192 -8.62 -40.72 -22.98
N THR A 193 -9.60 -40.43 -22.12
CA THR A 193 -10.66 -39.45 -22.41
C THR A 193 -10.14 -38.02 -22.29
N LEU A 194 -9.32 -37.71 -21.28
CA LEU A 194 -8.67 -36.41 -21.11
C LEU A 194 -7.70 -36.13 -22.26
N ASP A 195 -6.89 -37.10 -22.66
CA ASP A 195 -5.97 -36.98 -23.80
C ASP A 195 -6.73 -36.69 -25.11
N ALA A 196 -7.90 -37.32 -25.30
CA ALA A 196 -8.73 -37.11 -26.48
C ALA A 196 -9.31 -35.69 -26.56
N ILE A 197 -9.62 -35.10 -25.41
CA ILE A 197 -10.23 -33.78 -25.31
C ILE A 197 -9.15 -32.68 -25.38
N PHE A 198 -8.04 -32.86 -24.66
CA PHE A 198 -7.07 -31.79 -24.41
C PHE A 198 -5.75 -31.90 -25.17
N ILE A 199 -5.36 -33.07 -25.70
CA ILE A 199 -4.00 -33.31 -26.24
C ILE A 199 -3.98 -33.51 -27.78
N GLN A 200 -5.10 -33.80 -28.45
CA GLN A 200 -5.10 -33.98 -29.91
C GLN A 200 -5.07 -32.66 -30.74
N PRO A 201 -4.43 -32.66 -31.93
CA PRO A 201 -3.98 -31.45 -32.62
C PRO A 201 -4.98 -30.86 -33.65
N ALA A 202 -6.28 -31.17 -33.57
CA ALA A 202 -7.26 -30.57 -34.48
C ALA A 202 -7.66 -29.18 -33.98
N PRO A 203 -7.89 -28.19 -34.85
CA PRO A 203 -8.40 -26.89 -34.42
C PRO A 203 -9.79 -27.09 -33.78
N TRP A 204 -9.89 -26.79 -32.48
CA TRP A 204 -11.14 -26.95 -31.74
C TRP A 204 -12.20 -25.99 -32.27
N THR A 205 -13.44 -26.48 -32.36
CA THR A 205 -14.63 -25.66 -32.65
C THR A 205 -15.37 -25.24 -31.37
N TRP A 206 -14.84 -25.61 -30.20
CA TRP A 206 -15.46 -25.39 -28.90
C TRP A 206 -15.27 -23.95 -28.41
N THR A 207 -16.30 -23.43 -27.77
CA THR A 207 -16.30 -22.15 -27.05
C THR A 207 -15.90 -22.35 -25.59
N GLU A 208 -15.67 -21.27 -24.85
CA GLU A 208 -15.37 -21.31 -23.40
C GLU A 208 -16.43 -22.07 -22.61
N ASP A 209 -17.71 -21.84 -22.91
CA ASP A 209 -18.85 -22.51 -22.25
C ASP A 209 -18.86 -24.02 -22.52
N ASP A 210 -18.48 -24.46 -23.71
CA ASP A 210 -18.38 -25.88 -24.06
C ASP A 210 -17.29 -26.59 -23.24
N PHE A 211 -16.15 -25.93 -22.99
CA PHE A 211 -15.09 -26.45 -22.13
C PHE A 211 -15.51 -26.53 -20.66
N LEU A 212 -16.21 -25.52 -20.15
CA LEU A 212 -16.73 -25.51 -18.78
C LEU A 212 -17.73 -26.65 -18.55
N VAL A 213 -18.66 -26.87 -19.50
CA VAL A 213 -19.63 -27.97 -19.43
C VAL A 213 -18.93 -29.32 -19.57
N ALA A 214 -17.95 -29.46 -20.46
CA ALA A 214 -17.18 -30.70 -20.58
C ALA A 214 -16.46 -31.05 -19.27
N LEU A 215 -15.83 -30.07 -18.61
CA LEU A 215 -15.19 -30.25 -17.31
C LEU A 215 -16.20 -30.62 -16.21
N ASP A 216 -17.35 -29.95 -16.16
CA ASP A 216 -18.44 -30.25 -15.22
C ASP A 216 -18.96 -31.69 -15.41
N GLN A 217 -19.08 -32.16 -16.65
CA GLN A 217 -19.59 -33.50 -16.96
C GLN A 217 -18.59 -34.63 -16.83
N LEU A 218 -17.31 -34.36 -17.07
CA LEU A 218 -16.23 -35.23 -16.63
C LEU A 218 -16.30 -35.41 -15.10
N ALA A 219 -16.89 -34.42 -14.40
CA ALA A 219 -17.14 -34.39 -12.97
C ALA A 219 -15.91 -34.95 -12.26
N ILE A 220 -14.75 -34.42 -12.65
CA ILE A 220 -13.46 -35.06 -12.35
C ILE A 220 -13.39 -35.29 -10.85
N ASP A 221 -13.81 -34.32 -10.05
CA ASP A 221 -13.98 -34.38 -8.60
C ASP A 221 -14.94 -35.49 -8.10
N PHE A 222 -16.12 -35.68 -8.71
CA PHE A 222 -17.10 -36.70 -8.34
C PHE A 222 -16.70 -38.13 -8.76
N SER A 223 -16.22 -38.29 -10.00
CA SER A 223 -15.72 -39.57 -10.54
C SER A 223 -14.48 -40.03 -9.77
N TYR A 224 -13.65 -39.08 -9.39
CA TYR A 224 -12.53 -39.28 -8.49
C TYR A 224 -12.98 -39.60 -7.07
N SER A 225 -13.93 -38.86 -6.49
CA SER A 225 -14.49 -39.15 -5.15
C SER A 225 -15.10 -40.55 -5.05
N ARG A 226 -15.79 -41.05 -6.09
CA ARG A 226 -16.30 -42.44 -6.11
C ARG A 226 -15.23 -43.51 -6.27
N LEU A 227 -14.15 -43.22 -7.02
CA LEU A 227 -12.97 -44.08 -7.07
C LEU A 227 -12.27 -44.14 -5.70
N MET A 228 -12.36 -43.04 -4.94
CA MET A 228 -11.83 -42.92 -3.58
C MET A 228 -12.69 -43.53 -2.49
N ASP A 229 -14.01 -43.46 -2.57
CA ASP A 229 -14.93 -44.14 -1.64
C ASP A 229 -14.80 -45.68 -1.67
N ALA A 230 -14.14 -46.24 -2.69
CA ALA A 230 -13.78 -47.65 -2.77
C ALA A 230 -12.51 -48.02 -1.98
N VAL A 231 -11.86 -47.04 -1.34
CA VAL A 231 -10.67 -47.15 -0.47
C VAL A 231 -11.05 -46.70 0.96
N ASP A 232 -10.53 -47.38 1.99
CA ASP A 232 -11.03 -47.38 3.39
C ASP A 232 -11.13 -45.97 4.05
N PRO A 233 -12.11 -45.72 4.96
CA PRO A 233 -12.74 -44.41 5.19
C PRO A 233 -12.16 -43.53 6.31
N ASP A 234 -10.86 -43.56 6.61
CA ASP A 234 -10.26 -42.75 7.69
C ASP A 234 -9.70 -41.36 7.24
N GLN A 235 -10.01 -40.87 6.05
CA GLN A 235 -9.60 -39.54 5.57
C GLN A 235 -10.73 -38.81 4.81
N GLN A 236 -11.33 -37.81 5.44
CA GLN A 236 -12.09 -36.75 4.76
C GLN A 236 -11.14 -35.58 4.47
N VAL A 237 -11.30 -34.88 3.32
CA VAL A 237 -11.25 -33.40 3.13
C VAL A 237 -11.21 -32.98 1.64
N SER A 238 -11.62 -31.73 1.41
CA SER A 238 -11.85 -30.86 0.22
C SER A 238 -10.82 -30.85 -0.93
N LEU A 239 -11.09 -30.05 -1.99
CA LEU A 239 -10.34 -29.80 -3.25
C LEU A 239 -8.80 -29.90 -3.23
N GLU A 240 -8.12 -29.70 -2.10
CA GLU A 240 -6.68 -30.01 -1.96
C GLU A 240 -6.36 -31.51 -2.10
N SER A 241 -7.34 -32.38 -1.85
CA SER A 241 -7.25 -33.83 -2.00
C SER A 241 -7.20 -34.27 -3.46
N ILE A 242 -7.77 -33.53 -4.41
CA ILE A 242 -7.64 -33.83 -5.85
C ILE A 242 -6.16 -33.76 -6.29
N SER A 243 -5.41 -32.85 -5.68
CA SER A 243 -3.99 -32.66 -5.96
C SER A 243 -3.11 -33.75 -5.33
N ILE A 244 -3.43 -34.15 -4.09
CA ILE A 244 -2.68 -35.14 -3.30
C ILE A 244 -2.88 -36.57 -3.81
N LEU A 245 -3.97 -36.81 -4.54
CA LEU A 245 -4.40 -38.17 -4.81
C LEU A 245 -4.38 -38.45 -6.35
N LEU A 246 -4.20 -37.40 -7.19
CA LEU A 246 -3.41 -37.47 -8.42
C LEU A 246 -1.98 -37.94 -8.11
N LEU A 247 -1.39 -37.41 -7.03
CA LEU A 247 -0.08 -37.79 -6.50
C LEU A 247 -0.05 -39.25 -5.97
N ASP A 248 -1.10 -39.74 -5.31
CA ASP A 248 -1.18 -41.15 -4.86
C ASP A 248 -1.55 -42.14 -5.99
N ALA A 249 -2.31 -41.74 -7.00
CA ALA A 249 -2.56 -42.56 -8.20
C ALA A 249 -1.31 -42.70 -9.08
N ILE A 250 -0.45 -41.67 -9.09
CA ILE A 250 0.92 -41.71 -9.63
C ILE A 250 1.78 -42.71 -8.83
N ALA A 251 1.61 -42.77 -7.51
CA ALA A 251 2.33 -43.71 -6.64
C ALA A 251 1.85 -45.17 -6.79
N GLU A 252 0.54 -45.42 -6.96
CA GLU A 252 -0.02 -46.78 -7.10
C GLU A 252 0.09 -47.38 -8.52
N LYS A 253 0.25 -46.56 -9.58
CA LYS A 253 0.48 -47.05 -10.97
C LYS A 253 1.89 -47.58 -11.23
N GLY A 254 2.79 -47.56 -10.24
CA GLY A 254 4.18 -48.02 -10.43
C GLY A 254 4.95 -47.16 -11.44
N TRP A 255 4.70 -45.85 -11.47
CA TRP A 255 5.57 -44.91 -12.18
C TRP A 255 6.83 -44.70 -11.34
N GLU A 256 7.87 -45.47 -11.63
CA GLU A 256 9.11 -45.49 -10.83
C GLU A 256 9.95 -44.21 -10.93
N CYS A 257 9.54 -43.20 -11.69
CA CYS A 257 10.35 -42.00 -11.91
C CYS A 257 9.52 -40.71 -11.87
N GLN A 258 9.86 -39.84 -10.92
CA GLN A 258 9.45 -38.43 -10.83
C GLN A 258 9.53 -37.71 -12.18
N ASP A 259 10.46 -38.13 -13.05
CA ASP A 259 10.65 -37.60 -14.41
C ASP A 259 9.41 -37.72 -15.31
N GLN A 260 8.59 -38.77 -15.17
CA GLN A 260 7.38 -38.96 -15.98
C GLN A 260 6.22 -38.06 -15.50
N VAL A 261 6.14 -37.82 -14.18
CA VAL A 261 5.19 -36.87 -13.57
C VAL A 261 5.54 -35.45 -13.98
N ASP A 262 6.83 -35.13 -13.89
CA ASP A 262 7.40 -33.86 -14.30
C ASP A 262 7.13 -33.60 -15.79
N ASP A 263 7.30 -34.60 -16.66
CA ASP A 263 7.07 -34.45 -18.09
C ASP A 263 5.58 -34.23 -18.42
N PHE A 264 4.68 -35.01 -17.84
CA PHE A 264 3.23 -34.85 -18.03
C PHE A 264 2.74 -33.48 -17.54
N MET A 265 3.07 -33.12 -16.30
CA MET A 265 2.63 -31.85 -15.70
C MET A 265 3.23 -30.65 -16.45
N ARG A 266 4.48 -30.75 -16.90
CA ARG A 266 5.12 -29.74 -17.73
C ARG A 266 4.43 -29.57 -19.08
N GLN A 267 4.08 -30.66 -19.76
CA GLN A 267 3.34 -30.62 -21.02
C GLN A 267 1.94 -30.01 -20.84
N LEU A 268 1.26 -30.34 -19.75
CA LEU A 268 -0.04 -29.75 -19.39
C LEU A 268 0.07 -28.24 -19.17
N ILE A 269 1.04 -27.79 -18.36
CA ILE A 269 1.30 -26.38 -18.08
C ILE A 269 1.66 -25.62 -19.36
N PHE A 270 2.52 -26.20 -20.21
CA PHE A 270 2.90 -25.57 -21.48
C PHE A 270 1.73 -25.52 -22.46
N GLY A 271 0.90 -26.57 -22.53
CA GLY A 271 -0.33 -26.56 -23.33
C GLY A 271 -1.27 -25.43 -22.91
N PHE A 272 -1.55 -25.29 -21.62
CA PHE A 272 -2.39 -24.19 -21.11
C PHE A 272 -1.76 -22.81 -21.32
N TYR A 273 -0.44 -22.69 -21.18
CA TYR A 273 0.28 -21.44 -21.44
C TYR A 273 0.28 -21.05 -22.92
N ASP A 274 0.42 -22.02 -23.83
CA ASP A 274 0.42 -21.81 -25.27
C ASP A 274 -1.01 -21.46 -25.79
N LEU A 275 -2.05 -21.82 -25.04
CA LEU A 275 -3.47 -21.44 -25.24
C LEU A 275 -3.83 -20.04 -24.71
N LYS A 276 -2.85 -19.16 -24.54
CA LYS A 276 -3.04 -17.78 -24.02
C LYS A 276 -4.14 -16.97 -24.72
N GLU A 277 -4.34 -17.18 -26.03
CA GLU A 277 -5.33 -16.43 -26.82
C GLU A 277 -6.78 -16.94 -26.63
N ASN A 278 -6.95 -18.13 -26.07
CA ASN A 278 -8.25 -18.83 -25.92
C ASN A 278 -8.63 -19.09 -24.45
N GLY A 279 -8.05 -18.37 -23.48
CA GLY A 279 -8.40 -18.52 -22.06
C GLY A 279 -7.72 -19.68 -21.32
N GLY A 280 -6.79 -20.43 -21.93
CA GLY A 280 -6.13 -21.57 -21.26
C GLY A 280 -5.35 -21.21 -19.98
N TRP A 281 -4.99 -19.96 -19.81
CA TRP A 281 -4.28 -19.41 -18.66
C TRP A 281 -5.13 -19.32 -17.38
N PHE A 282 -6.47 -19.35 -17.47
CA PHE A 282 -7.37 -19.39 -16.30
C PHE A 282 -7.11 -20.61 -15.41
N PHE A 283 -6.60 -21.69 -15.99
CA PHE A 283 -6.37 -22.95 -15.30
C PHE A 283 -5.01 -23.03 -14.62
N LEU A 284 -4.03 -22.21 -15.05
CA LEU A 284 -2.64 -22.29 -14.57
C LEU A 284 -2.49 -22.09 -13.05
N PRO A 285 -3.17 -21.13 -12.39
CA PRO A 285 -3.05 -20.96 -10.94
C PRO A 285 -3.54 -22.17 -10.13
N ASN A 286 -4.49 -22.93 -10.68
CA ASN A 286 -5.12 -24.07 -10.03
C ASN A 286 -4.32 -25.37 -10.19
N ILE A 287 -3.19 -25.33 -10.92
CA ILE A 287 -2.34 -26.50 -11.13
C ILE A 287 -1.62 -26.84 -9.81
N PRO A 288 -1.58 -28.13 -9.42
CA PRO A 288 -0.90 -28.57 -8.21
C PRO A 288 0.63 -28.55 -8.38
N PHE A 289 1.23 -27.37 -8.34
CA PHE A 289 2.69 -27.18 -8.46
C PHE A 289 3.49 -27.95 -7.39
N LYS A 290 2.86 -28.36 -6.27
CA LYS A 290 3.46 -29.22 -5.24
C LYS A 290 3.82 -30.63 -5.76
N ALA A 291 3.19 -31.10 -6.84
CA ALA A 291 3.44 -32.41 -7.42
C ALA A 291 4.69 -32.48 -8.29
N LEU A 292 5.23 -31.32 -8.69
CA LEU A 292 6.41 -31.20 -9.53
C LEU A 292 7.71 -31.27 -8.72
N SER A 293 8.75 -31.87 -9.29
CA SER A 293 10.09 -31.79 -8.71
C SER A 293 10.65 -30.36 -8.78
N ILE A 294 11.67 -30.07 -7.98
CA ILE A 294 12.39 -28.79 -8.02
C ILE A 294 12.93 -28.51 -9.44
N HIS A 295 13.36 -29.54 -10.17
CA HIS A 295 13.85 -29.39 -11.53
C HIS A 295 12.74 -29.03 -12.51
N ALA A 296 11.57 -29.65 -12.39
CA ALA A 296 10.44 -29.35 -13.27
C ALA A 296 9.79 -28.01 -12.96
N LEU A 297 9.67 -27.63 -11.67
CA LEU A 297 9.27 -26.29 -11.26
C LEU A 297 10.20 -25.22 -11.83
N TRP A 298 11.52 -25.48 -11.83
CA TRP A 298 12.51 -24.60 -12.44
C TRP A 298 12.27 -24.44 -13.95
N LEU A 299 12.11 -25.54 -14.69
CA LEU A 299 11.86 -25.49 -16.13
C LEU A 299 10.53 -24.79 -16.48
N VAL A 300 9.48 -25.04 -15.69
CA VAL A 300 8.19 -24.36 -15.82
C VAL A 300 8.33 -22.86 -15.59
N THR A 301 9.01 -22.46 -14.52
CA THR A 301 9.27 -21.05 -14.19
C THR A 301 10.05 -20.35 -15.31
N VAL A 302 11.11 -20.99 -15.81
CA VAL A 302 11.95 -20.46 -16.91
C VAL A 302 11.13 -20.25 -18.19
N ARG A 303 10.28 -21.21 -18.56
CA ARG A 303 9.46 -21.12 -19.79
C ARG A 303 8.31 -20.14 -19.67
N MET A 304 7.58 -20.10 -18.55
CA MET A 304 6.51 -19.13 -18.33
C MET A 304 7.02 -17.68 -18.40
N LEU A 305 8.24 -17.45 -17.92
CA LEU A 305 8.94 -16.16 -17.96
C LEU A 305 9.66 -15.89 -19.29
N GLN A 306 9.58 -16.80 -20.26
CA GLN A 306 10.25 -16.71 -21.57
C GLN A 306 11.77 -16.44 -21.46
N LEU A 307 12.39 -16.96 -20.41
CA LEU A 307 13.84 -16.89 -20.23
C LEU A 307 14.48 -17.84 -21.25
N LYS A 308 15.59 -17.41 -21.90
CA LYS A 308 16.28 -18.21 -22.92
C LYS A 308 16.47 -19.64 -22.41
N GLU A 309 15.96 -20.62 -23.17
CA GLU A 309 15.98 -22.05 -22.87
C GLU A 309 17.33 -22.45 -22.26
N CYS A 310 17.30 -22.73 -20.96
CA CYS A 310 18.40 -23.36 -20.26
C CYS A 310 17.98 -24.81 -20.04
N ASP A 311 18.50 -25.72 -20.85
CA ASP A 311 18.48 -27.18 -20.60
C ASP A 311 19.29 -27.58 -19.34
N ALA A 312 19.47 -26.67 -18.39
CA ALA A 312 20.36 -26.82 -17.25
C ALA A 312 19.60 -27.24 -15.99
N ALA A 313 20.26 -28.09 -15.20
CA ALA A 313 19.86 -28.54 -13.87
C ALA A 313 19.45 -27.36 -12.97
N PRO A 314 18.55 -27.57 -11.98
CA PRO A 314 18.14 -26.49 -11.11
C PRO A 314 19.37 -25.98 -10.35
N PRO A 315 19.57 -24.67 -10.29
CA PRO A 315 20.77 -24.07 -9.72
C PRO A 315 20.84 -24.31 -8.21
N THR A 316 22.00 -24.72 -7.72
CA THR A 316 22.24 -25.01 -6.29
C THR A 316 22.23 -23.77 -5.41
N ALA A 317 22.53 -22.60 -5.98
CA ALA A 317 22.44 -21.30 -5.33
C ALA A 317 21.91 -20.24 -6.31
N LEU A 318 21.19 -19.23 -5.80
CA LEU A 318 20.69 -18.10 -6.61
C LEU A 318 21.83 -17.33 -7.28
N SER A 319 23.03 -17.32 -6.69
CA SER A 319 24.24 -16.75 -7.32
C SER A 319 24.49 -17.36 -8.69
N ASP A 320 24.30 -18.66 -8.86
CA ASP A 320 24.63 -19.37 -10.10
C ASP A 320 23.67 -18.99 -11.24
N VAL A 321 22.47 -18.50 -10.90
CA VAL A 321 21.48 -17.93 -11.85
C VAL A 321 21.80 -16.48 -12.18
N LEU A 322 22.09 -15.69 -11.13
CA LEU A 322 22.27 -14.25 -11.26
C LEU A 322 23.60 -13.87 -11.92
N TYR A 323 24.65 -14.70 -11.81
CA TYR A 323 25.96 -14.42 -12.41
C TYR A 323 26.03 -14.67 -13.92
N ASP A 324 25.32 -15.66 -14.47
CA ASP A 324 25.41 -16.00 -15.89
C ASP A 324 24.25 -15.44 -16.74
N ARG A 325 23.01 -15.34 -16.20
CA ARG A 325 21.82 -14.91 -16.97
C ARG A 325 20.74 -14.31 -16.05
N LEU A 326 20.86 -13.02 -15.70
CA LEU A 326 19.77 -12.28 -15.07
C LEU A 326 18.48 -12.40 -15.94
N PRO A 327 17.35 -12.83 -15.36
CA PRO A 327 16.06 -12.70 -16.02
C PRO A 327 15.87 -11.25 -16.46
N ASN A 328 15.42 -11.01 -17.69
CA ASN A 328 15.06 -9.65 -18.11
C ASN A 328 13.74 -9.27 -17.43
N ILE A 329 13.84 -8.90 -16.15
CA ILE A 329 12.74 -8.45 -15.29
C ILE A 329 12.03 -7.28 -15.94
N THR A 330 12.75 -6.43 -16.67
CA THR A 330 12.18 -5.29 -17.41
C THR A 330 11.17 -5.74 -18.45
N ARG A 331 11.46 -6.78 -19.25
CA ARG A 331 10.49 -7.33 -20.22
C ARG A 331 9.26 -7.92 -19.52
N PHE A 332 9.45 -8.60 -18.40
CA PHE A 332 8.35 -9.15 -17.61
C PHE A 332 7.46 -8.04 -17.00
N GLN A 333 8.08 -6.97 -16.50
CA GLN A 333 7.39 -5.78 -16.00
C GLN A 333 6.56 -5.10 -17.11
N TYR A 334 7.10 -4.98 -18.33
CA TYR A 334 6.31 -4.48 -19.47
C TYR A 334 5.16 -5.40 -19.84
N GLN A 335 5.34 -6.72 -19.82
CA GLN A 335 4.25 -7.67 -20.07
C GLN A 335 3.14 -7.60 -19.01
N LEU A 336 3.50 -7.46 -17.74
CA LEU A 336 2.55 -7.22 -16.64
C LEU A 336 1.77 -5.92 -16.84
N HIS A 337 2.45 -4.88 -17.32
CA HIS A 337 1.86 -3.58 -17.60
C HIS A 337 0.89 -3.63 -18.80
N ASP A 338 1.30 -4.24 -19.91
CA ASP A 338 0.57 -4.23 -21.18
C ASP A 338 -0.63 -5.19 -21.20
N ASN A 339 -0.56 -6.30 -20.46
CA ASN A 339 -1.65 -7.27 -20.33
C ASN A 339 -1.87 -7.64 -18.85
N GLN A 340 -2.58 -6.77 -18.14
CA GLN A 340 -2.79 -6.88 -16.70
C GLN A 340 -3.47 -8.18 -16.28
N THR A 341 -4.45 -8.64 -17.06
CA THR A 341 -5.12 -9.89 -16.76
C THR A 341 -4.14 -11.04 -16.90
N GLN A 342 -3.41 -11.19 -18.01
CA GLN A 342 -2.38 -12.24 -18.13
C GLN A 342 -1.33 -12.16 -17.01
N GLY A 343 -0.94 -10.94 -16.63
CA GLY A 343 -0.01 -10.69 -15.55
C GLY A 343 -0.50 -11.16 -14.18
N TYR A 344 -1.79 -10.99 -13.89
CA TYR A 344 -2.44 -11.49 -12.70
C TYR A 344 -2.27 -13.00 -12.53
N PHE A 345 -2.58 -13.78 -13.56
CA PHE A 345 -2.46 -15.24 -13.50
C PHE A 345 -1.01 -15.67 -13.40
N MET A 346 -0.12 -14.99 -14.10
CA MET A 346 1.31 -15.30 -14.07
C MET A 346 1.91 -15.01 -12.69
N LEU A 347 1.47 -13.97 -11.98
CA LEU A 347 1.86 -13.68 -10.61
C LEU A 347 1.26 -14.67 -9.61
N ASN A 348 0.01 -15.06 -9.79
CA ASN A 348 -0.61 -16.15 -9.03
C ASN A 348 0.17 -17.46 -9.18
N CYS A 349 0.55 -17.82 -10.41
CA CYS A 349 1.38 -18.99 -10.70
C CYS A 349 2.76 -18.87 -10.07
N LEU A 350 3.46 -17.74 -10.24
CA LEU A 350 4.77 -17.52 -9.63
C LEU A 350 4.73 -17.61 -8.11
N THR A 351 3.65 -17.13 -7.51
CA THR A 351 3.51 -17.19 -6.05
C THR A 351 3.13 -18.59 -5.59
N ASN A 352 2.22 -19.28 -6.29
CA ASN A 352 1.92 -20.69 -6.02
C ASN A 352 3.17 -21.56 -6.18
N MET A 353 4.00 -21.30 -7.18
CA MET A 353 5.30 -21.92 -7.30
C MET A 353 6.18 -21.54 -6.08
N ALA A 354 6.32 -20.25 -5.75
CA ALA A 354 7.13 -19.80 -4.61
C ALA A 354 6.69 -20.38 -3.24
N THR A 355 5.43 -20.81 -3.10
CA THR A 355 4.86 -21.44 -1.90
C THR A 355 5.03 -22.95 -1.85
N CYS A 356 5.35 -23.62 -2.97
CA CYS A 356 5.48 -25.08 -3.07
C CYS A 356 6.78 -25.72 -2.49
N ILE A 357 7.57 -25.00 -1.64
CA ILE A 357 8.71 -25.51 -0.79
C ILE A 357 10.03 -25.78 -1.60
N PRO A 358 11.31 -25.86 -1.09
CA PRO A 358 12.12 -25.27 0.02
C PRO A 358 13.09 -24.15 -0.56
N PRO A 359 14.32 -23.81 -0.04
CA PRO A 359 15.18 -22.70 -0.54
C PRO A 359 15.56 -22.69 -2.03
N GLY A 360 15.19 -23.71 -2.81
CA GLY A 360 15.53 -23.83 -4.23
C GLY A 360 14.75 -22.87 -5.14
N MET A 361 13.53 -22.45 -4.76
CA MET A 361 12.76 -21.51 -5.59
C MET A 361 13.01 -20.04 -5.22
N GLN A 362 14.28 -19.70 -5.02
CA GLN A 362 14.74 -18.33 -4.80
C GLN A 362 14.39 -17.42 -5.98
N LEU A 363 14.26 -17.94 -7.20
CA LEU A 363 13.94 -17.14 -8.39
C LEU A 363 12.55 -16.50 -8.34
N ALA A 364 11.49 -17.24 -8.01
CA ALA A 364 10.14 -16.66 -7.95
C ALA A 364 10.02 -15.63 -6.83
N LYS A 365 10.62 -15.92 -5.66
CA LYS A 365 10.75 -14.96 -4.54
C LYS A 365 11.54 -13.72 -4.94
N TYR A 366 12.63 -13.90 -5.68
CA TYR A 366 13.47 -12.84 -6.21
C TYR A 366 12.69 -11.98 -7.20
N ILE A 367 11.97 -12.57 -8.16
CA ILE A 367 11.16 -11.82 -9.13
C ILE A 367 10.12 -10.97 -8.42
N LEU A 368 9.29 -11.57 -7.55
CA LEU A 368 8.28 -10.83 -6.79
C LEU A 368 8.93 -9.70 -5.97
N GLN A 369 10.06 -9.96 -5.31
CA GLN A 369 10.76 -8.94 -4.54
C GLN A 369 11.35 -7.80 -5.39
N HIS A 370 11.64 -8.03 -6.67
CA HIS A 370 12.26 -7.06 -7.59
C HIS A 370 11.28 -6.53 -8.65
N LEU A 371 9.97 -6.72 -8.46
CA LEU A 371 8.97 -6.03 -9.26
C LEU A 371 8.98 -4.53 -8.97
N ASN A 372 8.63 -3.74 -9.98
CA ASN A 372 8.48 -2.31 -9.80
C ASN A 372 7.13 -2.02 -9.13
N TYR A 373 7.15 -1.88 -7.81
CA TYR A 373 6.00 -1.45 -7.02
C TYR A 373 5.86 0.07 -6.92
N GLY A 374 6.72 0.82 -7.62
CA GLY A 374 6.71 2.28 -7.66
C GLY A 374 5.58 2.85 -8.52
N TYR A 375 5.74 4.10 -8.92
CA TYR A 375 4.78 4.83 -9.74
C TYR A 375 5.23 4.93 -11.20
N GLN A 376 4.28 5.11 -12.12
CA GLN A 376 4.56 5.36 -13.53
C GLN A 376 5.16 6.77 -13.74
N HIS A 377 5.95 6.91 -14.79
CA HIS A 377 6.45 8.20 -15.24
C HIS A 377 5.33 8.97 -15.96
N ASP A 378 5.07 10.21 -15.53
CA ASP A 378 4.12 11.16 -16.13
C ASP A 378 2.65 10.72 -16.29
N ALA A 379 2.25 9.63 -15.62
CA ALA A 379 0.86 9.21 -15.56
C ALA A 379 0.22 9.63 -14.23
N VAL A 380 -0.82 10.44 -14.32
CA VAL A 380 -1.64 10.86 -13.18
C VAL A 380 -2.84 9.92 -13.07
N ASP A 381 -3.16 9.49 -11.86
CA ASP A 381 -4.37 8.71 -11.58
C ASP A 381 -5.62 9.57 -11.90
N PRO A 382 -6.49 9.16 -12.84
CA PRO A 382 -7.69 9.89 -13.17
C PRO A 382 -8.70 9.95 -12.01
N ASN A 383 -8.58 9.08 -11.01
CA ASN A 383 -9.46 9.03 -9.85
C ASN A 383 -8.82 9.74 -8.66
N VAL A 384 -9.45 10.83 -8.21
CA VAL A 384 -9.06 11.52 -6.98
C VAL A 384 -9.29 10.60 -5.78
N SER A 385 -8.27 10.44 -4.94
CA SER A 385 -8.38 9.66 -3.70
C SER A 385 -9.36 10.33 -2.75
N LYS A 386 -10.40 9.61 -2.31
CA LYS A 386 -11.35 10.11 -1.30
C LYS A 386 -10.69 10.39 0.05
N ALA A 387 -9.62 9.66 0.39
CA ALA A 387 -8.90 9.83 1.65
C ALA A 387 -7.83 10.93 1.58
N GLN A 388 -7.32 11.22 0.37
CA GLN A 388 -6.29 12.23 0.13
C GLN A 388 -6.66 13.11 -1.09
N PRO A 389 -7.71 13.94 -1.00
CA PRO A 389 -8.27 14.64 -2.17
C PRO A 389 -7.50 15.88 -2.62
N TRP A 390 -6.55 16.37 -1.81
CA TRP A 390 -5.83 17.63 -2.05
C TRP A 390 -4.73 17.56 -3.11
N HIS A 391 -4.53 16.41 -3.76
CA HIS A 391 -3.54 16.28 -4.84
C HIS A 391 -3.84 15.11 -5.77
N SER A 392 -3.62 15.30 -7.07
CA SER A 392 -3.68 14.23 -8.07
C SER A 392 -2.45 13.33 -7.98
N ARG A 393 -2.64 12.08 -7.61
CA ARG A 393 -1.52 11.15 -7.37
C ARG A 393 -0.98 10.57 -8.67
N LYS A 394 0.29 10.20 -8.68
CA LYS A 394 0.81 9.35 -9.77
C LYS A 394 0.13 7.99 -9.79
N LEU A 395 -0.09 7.45 -10.98
CA LEU A 395 -0.61 6.10 -11.17
C LEU A 395 0.48 5.09 -10.79
N PRO A 396 0.19 4.04 -10.00
CA PRO A 396 1.17 3.00 -9.69
C PRO A 396 1.58 2.25 -10.98
N PHE A 397 2.83 1.78 -11.04
CA PHE A 397 3.33 1.01 -12.18
C PHE A 397 2.51 -0.27 -12.41
N LEU A 398 2.19 -0.96 -11.31
CA LEU A 398 1.27 -2.09 -11.28
C LEU A 398 -0.12 -1.60 -10.82
N SER A 399 -1.19 -2.14 -11.38
CA SER A 399 -2.55 -1.74 -10.99
C SER A 399 -2.85 -2.02 -9.52
N TYR A 400 -3.78 -1.27 -8.93
CA TYR A 400 -4.20 -1.45 -7.54
C TYR A 400 -4.73 -2.87 -7.26
N ASP A 401 -5.45 -3.46 -8.22
CA ASP A 401 -5.95 -4.83 -8.11
C ASP A 401 -4.79 -5.82 -7.95
N LEU A 402 -3.69 -5.59 -8.68
CA LEU A 402 -2.50 -6.44 -8.57
C LEU A 402 -1.79 -6.29 -7.24
N HIS A 403 -1.75 -5.07 -6.69
CA HIS A 403 -1.22 -4.83 -5.34
C HIS A 403 -2.06 -5.52 -4.26
N GLU A 404 -3.39 -5.44 -4.34
CA GLU A 404 -4.31 -6.13 -3.43
C GLU A 404 -4.11 -7.64 -3.49
N GLU A 405 -4.03 -8.19 -4.69
CA GLU A 405 -4.00 -9.62 -4.91
C GLU A 405 -2.66 -10.22 -4.51
N ILE A 406 -1.54 -9.58 -4.84
CA ILE A 406 -0.24 -9.95 -4.27
C ILE A 406 -0.30 -9.95 -2.74
N ALA A 407 -0.97 -9.00 -2.10
CA ALA A 407 -1.08 -8.97 -0.65
C ALA A 407 -1.82 -10.21 -0.10
N PHE A 408 -2.94 -10.59 -0.69
CA PHE A 408 -3.68 -11.78 -0.24
C PHE A 408 -2.96 -13.07 -0.54
N ILE A 409 -2.32 -13.18 -1.70
CA ILE A 409 -1.52 -14.35 -2.05
C ILE A 409 -0.35 -14.51 -1.05
N LEU A 410 0.26 -13.42 -0.59
CA LEU A 410 1.27 -13.47 0.48
C LEU A 410 0.70 -14.00 1.81
N LEU A 411 -0.56 -13.71 2.13
CA LEU A 411 -1.23 -14.28 3.32
C LEU A 411 -1.52 -15.76 3.14
N ASP A 412 -2.10 -16.15 2.00
CA ASP A 412 -2.40 -17.54 1.67
C ASP A 412 -1.12 -18.39 1.68
N ALA A 413 -0.03 -17.84 1.13
CA ALA A 413 1.31 -18.38 1.22
C ALA A 413 1.76 -18.63 2.66
N CYS A 414 1.67 -17.62 3.53
CA CYS A 414 2.07 -17.75 4.93
C CYS A 414 1.19 -18.74 5.69
N GLN A 415 -0.11 -18.82 5.37
CA GLN A 415 -1.06 -19.74 5.98
C GLN A 415 -0.71 -21.20 5.67
N GLN A 416 -0.17 -21.53 4.49
CA GLN A 416 0.29 -22.90 4.21
C GLN A 416 1.44 -23.35 5.12
N PHE A 417 2.35 -22.44 5.49
CA PHE A 417 3.49 -22.74 6.37
C PHE A 417 3.17 -22.60 7.86
N GLN A 418 2.13 -21.83 8.18
CA GLN A 418 1.63 -21.61 9.53
C GLN A 418 0.10 -21.62 9.52
N PRO A 419 -0.54 -22.80 9.40
CA PRO A 419 -1.98 -22.92 9.25
C PRO A 419 -2.71 -22.39 10.49
N LEU A 420 -3.80 -21.67 10.23
CA LEU A 420 -4.81 -21.34 11.23
C LEU A 420 -5.66 -22.61 11.44
N PRO A 421 -6.02 -23.00 12.68
CA PRO A 421 -6.77 -24.24 12.91
C PRO A 421 -8.18 -24.17 12.29
N ASP A 422 -8.60 -25.22 11.59
CA ASP A 422 -9.89 -25.28 10.88
C ASP A 422 -11.12 -25.31 11.80
N THR A 423 -12.17 -24.63 11.36
CA THR A 423 -13.46 -24.40 12.04
C THR A 423 -14.48 -25.54 11.86
N THR A 424 -14.13 -26.64 11.23
CA THR A 424 -15.12 -27.61 10.70
C THR A 424 -15.68 -28.59 11.72
N THR A 425 -15.20 -28.64 12.97
CA THR A 425 -15.66 -29.66 13.93
C THR A 425 -16.45 -29.15 15.12
N ASN A 426 -16.68 -27.84 15.31
CA ASN A 426 -17.52 -27.36 16.41
C ASN A 426 -18.26 -26.07 16.08
N GLU A 427 -19.57 -26.19 15.87
CA GLU A 427 -20.48 -25.05 15.85
C GLU A 427 -20.40 -24.30 17.19
N ASN A 428 -20.31 -22.96 17.11
CA ASN A 428 -20.40 -21.98 18.20
C ASN A 428 -19.16 -21.67 19.09
N LYS A 429 -17.94 -21.68 18.54
CA LYS A 429 -16.79 -21.05 19.20
C LYS A 429 -16.12 -20.03 18.29
N GLY A 430 -16.17 -18.75 18.66
CA GLY A 430 -15.59 -17.65 17.88
C GLY A 430 -14.05 -17.71 17.78
N ALA A 431 -13.47 -16.93 16.85
CA ALA A 431 -12.05 -16.84 16.51
C ALA A 431 -11.06 -16.68 17.70
N ILE A 432 -11.59 -16.35 18.88
CA ILE A 432 -10.88 -16.03 20.12
C ILE A 432 -10.29 -17.28 20.82
N GLU A 433 -10.92 -18.46 20.75
CA GLU A 433 -10.32 -19.71 21.28
C GLU A 433 -9.36 -20.37 20.28
N LEU A 434 -9.52 -20.10 18.98
CA LEU A 434 -8.74 -20.67 17.88
C LEU A 434 -7.24 -20.34 17.98
N VAL A 435 -6.91 -19.11 18.34
CA VAL A 435 -5.52 -18.61 18.35
C VAL A 435 -4.82 -18.92 19.67
N GLY A 436 -5.58 -19.18 20.76
CA GLY A 436 -5.01 -19.62 22.04
C GLY A 436 -4.20 -20.91 21.88
N THR A 437 -4.65 -21.76 20.97
CA THR A 437 -3.98 -23.01 20.57
C THR A 437 -2.84 -22.78 19.56
N VAL A 438 -2.91 -21.73 18.73
CA VAL A 438 -1.85 -21.35 17.75
C VAL A 438 -0.60 -20.80 18.44
N THR A 439 -0.77 -20.03 19.51
CA THR A 439 0.37 -19.53 20.31
C THR A 439 1.14 -20.64 21.04
N THR A 440 0.57 -21.85 21.13
CA THR A 440 1.14 -23.00 21.85
C THR A 440 1.60 -24.15 20.95
N ALA A 441 1.21 -24.18 19.66
CA ALA A 441 1.61 -25.23 18.71
C ALA A 441 3.08 -25.06 18.27
N THR A 442 3.89 -26.07 18.57
CA THR A 442 5.31 -26.19 18.16
C THR A 442 5.41 -27.09 16.93
N THR A 443 5.53 -26.51 15.73
CA THR A 443 5.83 -27.26 14.51
C THR A 443 7.35 -27.34 14.29
N ASN A 444 7.85 -28.51 13.89
CA ASN A 444 9.29 -28.82 13.72
C ASN A 444 9.98 -28.07 12.56
N ASN A 445 9.38 -27.03 11.97
CA ASN A 445 9.83 -26.35 10.75
C ASN A 445 9.95 -24.80 10.89
N ASN A 446 10.13 -24.29 12.12
CA ASN A 446 10.13 -22.86 12.46
C ASN A 446 11.04 -21.97 11.59
N ASN A 447 12.20 -22.46 11.13
CA ASN A 447 13.13 -21.66 10.33
C ASN A 447 12.59 -21.39 8.92
N THR A 448 11.95 -22.36 8.28
CA THR A 448 11.36 -22.19 6.94
C THR A 448 10.17 -21.24 6.98
N ALA A 449 9.28 -21.42 7.96
CA ALA A 449 8.14 -20.53 8.19
C ALA A 449 8.60 -19.09 8.48
N SER A 450 9.62 -18.93 9.35
CA SER A 450 10.21 -17.62 9.64
C SER A 450 10.77 -16.93 8.39
N ASN A 451 11.48 -17.66 7.52
CA ASN A 451 12.04 -17.11 6.29
C ASN A 451 10.95 -16.67 5.30
N VAL A 452 9.88 -17.47 5.15
CA VAL A 452 8.73 -17.11 4.30
C VAL A 452 8.03 -15.87 4.82
N ILE A 453 7.74 -15.80 6.12
CA ILE A 453 7.08 -14.63 6.73
C ILE A 453 7.95 -13.38 6.61
N GLN A 454 9.26 -13.50 6.81
CA GLN A 454 10.19 -12.36 6.65
C GLN A 454 10.25 -11.85 5.21
N TRP A 455 10.23 -12.77 4.23
CA TRP A 455 10.12 -12.46 2.80
C TRP A 455 8.78 -11.81 2.48
N ALA A 456 7.66 -12.36 2.95
CA ALA A 456 6.33 -11.81 2.73
C ALA A 456 6.23 -10.37 3.26
N TRP A 457 6.74 -10.12 4.47
CA TRP A 457 6.88 -8.76 4.98
C TRP A 457 7.78 -7.86 4.13
N SER A 458 8.78 -8.38 3.43
CA SER A 458 9.66 -7.56 2.57
C SER A 458 8.96 -7.11 1.30
N VAL A 459 8.01 -7.89 0.81
CA VAL A 459 7.17 -7.55 -0.35
C VAL A 459 5.99 -6.68 0.09
N ALA A 460 5.27 -7.08 1.15
CA ALA A 460 4.04 -6.40 1.61
C ALA A 460 4.24 -4.92 1.98
N VAL A 461 5.41 -4.54 2.50
CA VAL A 461 5.70 -3.13 2.83
C VAL A 461 5.93 -2.27 1.59
N GLN A 462 6.31 -2.86 0.44
CA GLN A 462 6.51 -2.14 -0.82
C GLN A 462 5.19 -1.90 -1.57
N LEU A 463 4.13 -2.66 -1.25
CA LEU A 463 2.83 -2.55 -1.91
C LEU A 463 2.11 -1.24 -1.56
N LYS A 464 1.39 -0.67 -2.53
CA LYS A 464 0.63 0.58 -2.38
C LYS A 464 -0.78 0.35 -1.81
N LEU A 465 -0.87 -0.44 -0.74
CA LEU A 465 -2.16 -0.89 -0.15
C LEU A 465 -3.05 0.23 0.39
N TYR A 466 -2.45 1.34 0.85
CA TYR A 466 -3.24 2.51 1.29
C TYR A 466 -3.99 3.18 0.13
N ASP A 467 -3.45 3.07 -1.08
CA ASP A 467 -4.03 3.72 -2.26
C ASP A 467 -5.05 2.83 -2.98
N CYS A 468 -5.02 1.52 -2.71
CA CYS A 468 -5.99 0.56 -3.22
C CYS A 468 -7.43 0.90 -2.75
N PRO A 469 -8.44 0.59 -3.58
CA PRO A 469 -9.83 0.57 -3.16
C PRO A 469 -10.03 -0.27 -1.89
N VAL A 470 -11.10 0.01 -1.15
CA VAL A 470 -11.45 -0.77 0.04
C VAL A 470 -11.83 -2.18 -0.42
N SER A 471 -11.15 -3.19 0.13
CA SER A 471 -11.36 -4.59 -0.22
C SER A 471 -12.49 -5.20 0.62
N PRO A 472 -13.50 -5.85 -0.02
CA PRO A 472 -14.48 -6.66 0.70
C PRO A 472 -13.83 -7.80 1.48
N ARG A 473 -12.86 -8.50 0.88
CA ARG A 473 -12.12 -9.61 1.52
C ARG A 473 -11.37 -9.13 2.76
N ALA A 474 -10.71 -7.97 2.69
CA ALA A 474 -10.06 -7.38 3.86
C ALA A 474 -11.06 -7.00 4.96
N SER A 475 -12.24 -6.50 4.58
CA SER A 475 -13.30 -6.11 5.51
C SER A 475 -13.87 -7.31 6.28
N ASP A 476 -14.02 -8.46 5.63
CA ASP A 476 -14.45 -9.71 6.26
C ASP A 476 -13.39 -10.28 7.22
N ILE A 477 -12.12 -10.23 6.82
CA ILE A 477 -11.01 -10.58 7.70
C ILE A 477 -11.00 -9.67 8.93
N GLU A 478 -11.21 -8.36 8.74
CA GLU A 478 -11.19 -7.40 9.84
C GLU A 478 -12.29 -7.64 10.87
N GLN A 479 -13.49 -8.07 10.45
CA GLN A 479 -14.57 -8.46 11.36
C GLN A 479 -14.16 -9.61 12.30
N SER A 480 -13.22 -10.44 11.86
CA SER A 480 -12.66 -11.54 12.66
C SER A 480 -11.54 -11.08 13.62
N ILE A 481 -10.94 -9.91 13.39
CA ILE A 481 -9.87 -9.34 14.22
C ILE A 481 -10.50 -8.61 15.41
N THR A 482 -10.69 -9.35 16.50
CA THR A 482 -11.27 -8.84 17.74
C THR A 482 -10.21 -8.38 18.76
N LEU A 483 -10.58 -7.53 19.71
CA LEU A 483 -9.70 -7.12 20.81
C LEU A 483 -9.02 -8.29 21.56
N PRO A 484 -9.73 -9.40 21.90
CA PRO A 484 -9.09 -10.57 22.52
C PRO A 484 -8.02 -11.22 21.63
N PHE A 485 -8.24 -11.30 20.32
CA PHE A 485 -7.26 -11.78 19.36
C PHE A 485 -6.00 -10.89 19.38
N LEU A 486 -6.16 -9.57 19.32
CA LEU A 486 -5.03 -8.63 19.34
C LEU A 486 -4.20 -8.76 20.63
N LYS A 487 -4.86 -8.88 21.78
CA LYS A 487 -4.20 -9.09 23.08
C LYS A 487 -3.43 -10.41 23.12
N LEU A 488 -3.97 -11.46 22.52
CA LEU A 488 -3.33 -12.76 22.46
C LEU A 488 -2.06 -12.74 21.60
N VAL A 489 -2.13 -12.10 20.42
CA VAL A 489 -0.96 -11.92 19.54
C VAL A 489 0.14 -11.13 20.25
N LEU A 490 -0.23 -10.06 20.96
CA LEU A 490 0.71 -9.26 21.76
C LEU A 490 1.39 -10.04 22.88
N ASN A 491 0.73 -11.04 23.46
CA ASN A 491 1.25 -11.85 24.56
C ASN A 491 1.86 -13.19 24.11
N SER A 492 1.84 -13.49 22.81
CA SER A 492 2.38 -14.74 22.27
C SER A 492 3.89 -14.90 22.51
N TYR A 493 4.31 -16.10 22.90
CA TYR A 493 5.73 -16.45 23.01
C TYR A 493 6.33 -16.93 21.68
N ASN A 494 5.49 -17.27 20.70
CA ASN A 494 5.93 -17.69 19.38
C ASN A 494 6.07 -16.47 18.45
N ASN A 495 7.32 -16.05 18.19
CA ASN A 495 7.63 -14.90 17.33
C ASN A 495 7.20 -15.11 15.87
N VAL A 496 7.25 -16.34 15.36
CA VAL A 496 6.90 -16.65 13.97
C VAL A 496 5.39 -16.51 13.78
N SER A 497 4.61 -17.15 14.64
CA SER A 497 3.15 -17.05 14.63
C SER A 497 2.66 -15.62 14.87
N SER A 498 3.21 -14.91 15.86
CA SER A 498 2.80 -13.52 16.13
C SER A 498 3.20 -12.55 15.03
N SER A 499 4.31 -12.79 14.33
CA SER A 499 4.70 -12.04 13.13
C SER A 499 3.78 -12.31 11.94
N HIS A 500 3.34 -13.56 11.75
CA HIS A 500 2.33 -13.90 10.73
C HIS A 500 1.00 -13.19 11.03
N SER A 501 0.52 -13.27 12.27
CA SER A 501 -0.70 -12.56 12.68
C SER A 501 -0.57 -11.05 12.49
N ALA A 502 0.59 -10.46 12.80
CA ALA A 502 0.83 -9.03 12.57
C ALA A 502 0.82 -8.66 11.07
N LEU A 503 1.28 -9.55 10.18
CA LEU A 503 1.21 -9.36 8.72
C LEU A 503 -0.25 -9.36 8.24
N LEU A 504 -1.05 -10.30 8.75
CA LEU A 504 -2.49 -10.36 8.49
C LEU A 504 -3.17 -9.06 8.95
N VAL A 505 -2.89 -8.61 10.18
CA VAL A 505 -3.45 -7.34 10.68
C VAL A 505 -3.02 -6.16 9.80
N TYR A 506 -1.76 -6.11 9.36
CA TYR A 506 -1.26 -5.05 8.48
C TYR A 506 -2.01 -5.00 7.14
N ILE A 507 -2.09 -6.12 6.42
CA ILE A 507 -2.73 -6.18 5.10
C ILE A 507 -4.23 -5.88 5.22
N SER A 508 -4.92 -6.49 6.17
CA SER A 508 -6.36 -6.23 6.36
C SER A 508 -6.62 -4.76 6.75
N PHE A 509 -5.80 -4.20 7.63
CA PHE A 509 -5.95 -2.82 8.09
C PHE A 509 -5.72 -1.81 6.96
N MET A 510 -4.70 -2.03 6.13
CA MET A 510 -4.35 -1.13 5.02
C MET A 510 -5.38 -1.16 3.89
N LEU A 511 -6.08 -2.27 3.69
CA LEU A 511 -7.10 -2.43 2.65
C LEU A 511 -8.54 -2.18 3.16
N SER A 512 -8.73 -1.87 4.44
CA SER A 512 -10.06 -1.64 5.00
C SER A 512 -10.38 -0.17 5.29
N VAL A 513 -11.66 0.11 5.55
CA VAL A 513 -12.13 1.44 5.96
C VAL A 513 -11.52 1.96 7.26
N THR A 514 -10.97 1.08 8.10
CA THR A 514 -10.43 1.43 9.42
C THR A 514 -9.20 2.33 9.31
N SER A 515 -8.35 2.13 8.31
CA SER A 515 -7.19 3.03 8.06
C SER A 515 -7.57 4.30 7.29
N ARG A 516 -8.81 4.40 6.78
CA ARG A 516 -9.26 5.49 5.92
C ARG A 516 -10.03 6.58 6.66
N HIS A 517 -10.47 6.35 7.90
CA HIS A 517 -11.30 7.30 8.63
C HIS A 517 -11.13 7.19 10.16
N PHE A 518 -10.88 8.31 10.84
CA PHE A 518 -10.56 8.33 12.28
C PHE A 518 -11.66 7.69 13.16
N LEU A 519 -12.94 8.00 12.95
CA LEU A 519 -14.01 7.36 13.74
C LEU A 519 -14.07 5.84 13.56
N ARG A 520 -13.71 5.31 12.38
CA ARG A 520 -13.65 3.87 12.13
C ARG A 520 -12.40 3.26 12.77
N PHE A 521 -11.29 3.97 12.69
CA PHE A 521 -10.05 3.65 13.39
C PHE A 521 -10.28 3.47 14.89
N GLU A 522 -10.94 4.43 15.54
CA GLU A 522 -11.26 4.38 16.97
C GLU A 522 -12.22 3.23 17.29
N CYS A 523 -13.31 3.08 16.53
CA CYS A 523 -14.34 2.07 16.79
C CYS A 523 -13.84 0.62 16.59
N ASN A 524 -12.86 0.40 15.71
CA ASN A 524 -12.38 -0.93 15.32
C ASN A 524 -11.01 -1.25 15.94
N ASP A 525 -10.73 -0.84 17.18
CA ASP A 525 -9.49 -1.18 17.88
C ASP A 525 -8.19 -0.77 17.13
N GLY A 526 -8.22 0.33 16.37
CA GLY A 526 -7.12 0.77 15.51
C GLY A 526 -5.77 0.92 16.24
N TRP A 527 -5.78 1.50 17.45
CA TRP A 527 -4.58 1.61 18.29
C TRP A 527 -3.96 0.26 18.65
N MET A 528 -4.79 -0.74 18.95
CA MET A 528 -4.32 -2.08 19.29
C MET A 528 -3.76 -2.81 18.06
N LYS A 529 -4.34 -2.56 16.87
CA LYS A 529 -3.80 -3.05 15.59
C LYS A 529 -2.42 -2.46 15.31
N LEU A 530 -2.25 -1.13 15.45
CA LEU A 530 -0.95 -0.48 15.34
C LEU A 530 0.06 -1.02 16.36
N LEU A 531 -0.36 -1.26 17.60
CA LEU A 531 0.50 -1.82 18.64
C LEU A 531 0.96 -3.25 18.33
N VAL A 532 0.09 -4.09 17.76
CA VAL A 532 0.45 -5.43 17.26
C VAL A 532 1.51 -5.32 16.17
N MET A 533 1.31 -4.45 15.17
CA MET A 533 2.27 -4.26 14.08
C MET A 533 3.61 -3.74 14.58
N LEU A 534 3.61 -2.80 15.54
CA LEU A 534 4.82 -2.26 16.15
C LEU A 534 5.61 -3.31 16.96
N LYS A 535 4.91 -4.12 17.77
CA LYS A 535 5.56 -5.07 18.70
C LYS A 535 5.91 -6.41 18.06
N ARG A 536 5.12 -6.87 17.08
CA ARG A 536 5.20 -8.22 16.51
C ARG A 536 5.48 -8.24 15.00
N GLY A 537 5.29 -7.13 14.29
CA GLY A 537 5.55 -6.98 12.86
C GLY A 537 6.85 -6.23 12.56
N LYS A 538 6.87 -5.53 11.41
CA LYS A 538 7.98 -4.67 10.99
C LYS A 538 7.75 -3.19 11.37
N PRO A 539 8.72 -2.51 11.99
CA PRO A 539 8.59 -1.08 12.34
C PRO A 539 8.43 -0.18 11.11
N GLU A 540 9.00 -0.55 9.96
CA GLU A 540 8.83 0.15 8.68
C GLU A 540 7.35 0.28 8.29
N ALA A 541 6.55 -0.75 8.57
CA ALA A 541 5.11 -0.77 8.26
C ALA A 541 4.34 0.29 9.06
N VAL A 542 4.72 0.50 10.33
CA VAL A 542 4.08 1.51 11.19
C VAL A 542 4.43 2.93 10.72
N ILE A 543 5.68 3.18 10.34
CA ILE A 543 6.08 4.48 9.78
C ILE A 543 5.27 4.80 8.52
N ARG A 544 5.11 3.81 7.63
CA ARG A 544 4.32 3.93 6.40
C ARG A 544 2.85 4.20 6.68
N ILE A 545 2.23 3.40 7.55
CA ILE A 545 0.83 3.59 7.97
C ILE A 545 0.61 5.02 8.48
N LEU A 546 1.44 5.48 9.42
CA LEU A 546 1.23 6.78 10.05
C LEU A 546 1.42 7.92 9.04
N SER A 547 2.42 7.81 8.17
CA SER A 547 2.72 8.83 7.14
C SER A 547 1.56 9.03 6.16
N ASP A 548 0.82 7.98 5.80
CA ASP A 548 -0.34 8.06 4.91
C ASP A 548 -1.64 8.41 5.66
N MET A 549 -1.82 7.83 6.85
CA MET A 549 -3.08 7.87 7.59
C MET A 549 -3.30 9.19 8.33
N ILE A 550 -2.29 9.70 9.03
CA ILE A 550 -2.45 10.88 9.89
C ILE A 550 -2.79 12.13 9.07
N PRO A 551 -2.13 12.45 7.93
CA PRO A 551 -2.53 13.61 7.12
C PRO A 551 -3.98 13.51 6.67
N SER A 552 -4.44 12.32 6.29
CA SER A 552 -5.83 12.04 5.91
C SER A 552 -6.78 12.30 7.08
N PHE A 553 -6.44 11.83 8.29
CA PHE A 553 -7.25 12.07 9.49
C PHE A 553 -7.30 13.55 9.85
N VAL A 554 -6.18 14.26 9.76
CA VAL A 554 -6.10 15.69 10.03
C VAL A 554 -6.95 16.48 9.04
N TYR A 555 -6.87 16.13 7.75
CA TYR A 555 -7.68 16.77 6.72
C TYR A 555 -9.19 16.62 6.99
N MET A 556 -9.64 15.42 7.36
CA MET A 556 -11.07 15.13 7.57
C MET A 556 -11.63 15.50 8.95
N HIS A 557 -10.81 15.38 10.01
CA HIS A 557 -11.25 15.44 11.42
C HIS A 557 -10.46 16.45 12.26
N GLY A 558 -9.59 17.27 11.66
CA GLY A 558 -8.83 18.27 12.40
C GLY A 558 -7.87 17.67 13.44
N ASP A 559 -7.94 18.15 14.69
CA ASP A 559 -7.09 17.67 15.79
C ASP A 559 -7.71 16.53 16.62
N ASP A 560 -8.86 15.98 16.24
CA ASP A 560 -9.56 14.92 17.00
C ASP A 560 -8.65 13.71 17.27
N PHE A 561 -7.89 13.27 16.26
CA PHE A 561 -6.91 12.18 16.39
C PHE A 561 -5.86 12.47 17.48
N PHE A 562 -5.41 13.72 17.58
CA PHE A 562 -4.41 14.12 18.56
C PHE A 562 -4.99 14.30 19.96
N ASN A 563 -6.29 14.51 20.07
CA ASN A 563 -6.96 14.65 21.35
C ASN A 563 -7.16 13.32 22.07
N ASP A 564 -7.12 12.18 21.37
CA ASP A 564 -7.16 10.83 21.94
C ASP A 564 -5.97 10.57 22.89
N GLU A 565 -6.25 10.05 24.09
CA GLU A 565 -5.23 9.73 25.09
C GLU A 565 -4.34 8.56 24.64
N SER A 566 -4.90 7.64 23.84
CA SER A 566 -4.23 6.44 23.33
C SER A 566 -3.03 6.77 22.43
N LEU A 567 -3.04 7.94 21.77
CA LEU A 567 -1.90 8.42 20.99
C LEU A 567 -0.66 8.62 21.88
N SER A 568 -0.82 9.16 23.08
CA SER A 568 0.29 9.43 24.00
C SER A 568 0.92 8.11 24.48
N ASP A 569 0.07 7.12 24.77
CA ASP A 569 0.50 5.76 25.12
C ASP A 569 1.15 5.04 23.95
N PHE A 570 0.63 5.18 22.73
CA PHE A 570 1.24 4.60 21.55
C PHE A 570 2.59 5.25 21.22
N LEU A 571 2.69 6.57 21.30
CA LEU A 571 3.95 7.31 21.12
C LEU A 571 4.99 6.88 22.15
N LYS A 572 4.58 6.67 23.40
CA LYS A 572 5.44 6.08 24.43
C LYS A 572 5.97 4.72 24.00
N HIS A 573 5.13 3.85 23.45
CA HIS A 573 5.59 2.58 22.91
C HIS A 573 6.55 2.78 21.73
N MET A 574 6.31 3.71 20.81
CA MET A 574 7.22 3.97 19.69
C MET A 574 8.62 4.41 20.14
N ILE A 575 8.69 5.28 21.16
CA ILE A 575 9.95 5.82 21.68
C ILE A 575 10.66 4.84 22.62
N GLU A 576 9.90 4.14 23.48
CA GLU A 576 10.45 3.28 24.54
C GLU A 576 10.59 1.81 24.12
N LEU A 577 9.96 1.33 23.02
CA LEU A 577 10.23 -0.02 22.54
C LEU A 577 11.66 -0.12 22.02
N LYS A 578 12.47 -0.91 22.74
CA LYS A 578 13.82 -1.37 22.36
C LYS A 578 14.60 -0.30 21.63
N THR A 579 15.08 0.71 22.38
CA THR A 579 16.04 1.75 21.97
C THR A 579 15.94 2.19 20.50
N ASP A 580 15.77 3.48 20.25
CA ASP A 580 15.76 4.14 18.93
C ASP A 580 16.45 3.45 17.70
N PRO A 581 17.60 2.70 17.79
CA PRO A 581 18.13 1.89 16.69
C PRO A 581 17.13 1.08 15.86
N THR A 582 15.97 0.63 16.33
CA THR A 582 15.05 -0.13 15.46
C THR A 582 14.27 0.75 14.48
N LEU A 583 13.74 1.90 14.92
CA LEU A 583 13.08 2.88 14.06
C LEU A 583 14.10 3.68 13.24
N ILE A 584 15.28 3.97 13.77
CA ILE A 584 16.40 4.54 13.01
C ILE A 584 16.85 3.55 11.92
N LYS A 585 17.02 2.26 12.24
CA LYS A 585 17.38 1.25 11.22
C LYS A 585 16.26 1.10 10.18
N ALA A 586 15.00 1.13 10.60
CA ALA A 586 13.85 1.12 9.70
C ALA A 586 13.89 2.33 8.74
N ALA A 587 14.11 3.53 9.27
CA ALA A 587 14.30 4.75 8.49
C ALA A 587 15.45 4.62 7.48
N SER A 588 16.62 4.15 7.92
CA SER A 588 17.80 3.98 7.06
C SER A 588 17.61 2.94 5.96
N ARG A 589 16.72 1.97 6.14
CA ARG A 589 16.36 0.97 5.12
C ARG A 589 15.44 1.54 4.06
N LEU A 590 14.58 2.49 4.43
CA LEU A 590 13.71 3.20 3.51
C LEU A 590 14.51 4.26 2.74
N HIS A 591 15.40 4.99 3.43
CA HIS A 591 16.24 6.02 2.82
C HIS A 591 17.67 5.96 3.40
N LYS A 592 18.64 5.55 2.58
CA LYS A 592 20.04 5.32 3.02
C LYS A 592 20.82 6.59 3.35
N GLU A 593 20.35 7.74 2.86
CA GLU A 593 21.06 9.04 2.93
C GLU A 593 20.53 9.97 4.02
N LEU A 594 19.55 9.53 4.82
CA LEU A 594 18.90 10.40 5.79
C LEU A 594 19.54 10.29 7.18
N ASP A 595 20.16 11.38 7.65
CA ASP A 595 20.58 11.59 9.04
C ASP A 595 19.36 11.90 9.95
N GLY A 596 18.35 11.01 9.99
CA GLY A 596 17.09 11.24 10.72
C GLY A 596 16.52 10.01 11.41
N SER A 597 15.82 10.20 12.53
CA SER A 597 15.07 9.13 13.20
C SER A 597 13.80 8.75 12.42
N GLY A 598 13.32 7.52 12.58
CA GLY A 598 12.06 7.07 11.96
C GLY A 598 10.84 7.88 12.41
N ILE A 599 10.92 8.51 13.58
CA ILE A 599 9.90 9.46 14.06
C ILE A 599 10.04 10.81 13.36
N GLY A 600 11.27 11.27 13.10
CA GLY A 600 11.53 12.45 12.28
C GLY A 600 10.96 12.30 10.87
N LEU A 601 11.15 11.15 10.22
CA LEU A 601 10.53 10.83 8.93
C LEU A 601 9.00 11.01 8.93
N MET A 602 8.35 10.48 9.95
CA MET A 602 6.90 10.54 10.11
C MET A 602 6.41 11.98 10.39
N ILE A 603 7.06 12.73 11.28
CA ILE A 603 6.69 14.13 11.52
C ILE A 603 6.92 14.96 10.26
N GLY A 604 8.07 14.78 9.60
CA GLY A 604 8.40 15.49 8.37
C GLY A 604 7.38 15.23 7.28
N SER A 605 6.93 13.98 7.09
CA SER A 605 5.86 13.68 6.12
C SER A 605 4.54 14.35 6.50
N HIS A 606 4.16 14.39 7.77
CA HIS A 606 2.92 15.07 8.19
C HIS A 606 2.97 16.57 7.93
N VAL A 607 4.07 17.24 8.28
CA VAL A 607 4.22 18.68 8.05
C VAL A 607 4.32 18.99 6.55
N TRP A 608 4.96 18.12 5.77
CA TRP A 608 5.03 18.23 4.32
C TRP A 608 3.65 18.14 3.67
N HIS A 609 2.83 17.15 4.05
CA HIS A 609 1.44 17.07 3.56
C HIS A 609 0.60 18.26 4.00
N ALA A 610 0.75 18.69 5.25
CA ALA A 610 0.03 19.86 5.76
C ALA A 610 0.39 21.13 4.98
N HIS A 611 1.66 21.29 4.63
CA HIS A 611 2.13 22.38 3.76
C HIS A 611 1.54 22.27 2.35
N LEU A 612 1.48 21.05 1.79
CA LEU A 612 0.84 20.82 0.50
C LEU A 612 -0.66 21.17 0.54
N ILE A 613 -1.39 20.74 1.58
CA ILE A 613 -2.80 21.07 1.77
C ILE A 613 -2.97 22.59 1.87
N ASP A 614 -2.17 23.28 2.68
CA ASP A 614 -2.19 24.74 2.80
C ASP A 614 -1.90 25.43 1.46
N SER A 615 -1.02 24.87 0.63
CA SER A 615 -0.68 25.46 -0.67
C SER A 615 -1.79 25.39 -1.72
N VAL A 616 -2.71 24.42 -1.58
CA VAL A 616 -3.85 24.24 -2.48
C VAL A 616 -5.18 24.68 -1.87
N SER A 617 -5.17 25.12 -0.61
CA SER A 617 -6.37 25.55 0.09
C SER A 617 -6.33 27.06 0.33
N ASP A 618 -7.36 27.77 -0.13
CA ASP A 618 -7.50 29.22 0.06
C ASP A 618 -8.02 29.55 1.49
N LEU A 619 -7.38 28.98 2.51
CA LEU A 619 -7.79 29.11 3.92
C LEU A 619 -7.01 30.20 4.70
N MET A 620 -5.94 30.72 4.10
CA MET A 620 -5.13 31.82 4.63
C MET A 620 -5.27 33.07 3.75
N ASP A 621 -5.28 34.25 4.37
CA ASP A 621 -5.22 35.52 3.64
C ASP A 621 -3.78 35.87 3.20
N ASP A 622 -3.65 36.89 2.34
CA ASP A 622 -2.36 37.39 1.84
C ASP A 622 -1.41 37.88 2.95
N GLN A 623 -1.91 38.08 4.17
CA GLN A 623 -1.15 38.50 5.36
C GLN A 623 -0.79 37.31 6.26
N GLY A 624 -1.06 36.07 5.82
CA GLY A 624 -0.78 34.86 6.55
C GLY A 624 -1.70 34.63 7.75
N LYS A 625 -2.88 35.25 7.79
CA LYS A 625 -3.89 35.05 8.84
C LYS A 625 -4.99 34.14 8.33
N GLY A 626 -5.39 33.18 9.14
CA GLY A 626 -6.42 32.21 8.77
C GLY A 626 -6.17 30.87 9.43
N PHE A 627 -6.75 29.83 8.84
CA PHE A 627 -6.50 28.46 9.28
C PHE A 627 -5.35 27.86 8.47
N SER A 628 -4.42 27.21 9.15
CA SER A 628 -3.29 26.51 8.54
C SER A 628 -3.22 25.09 9.09
N TYR A 629 -3.18 24.12 8.19
CA TYR A 629 -2.94 22.72 8.50
C TYR A 629 -1.52 22.53 9.04
N VAL A 630 -0.52 23.30 8.58
CA VAL A 630 0.83 23.27 9.15
C VAL A 630 0.79 23.63 10.63
N ASP A 631 0.11 24.74 10.97
CA ASP A 631 -0.04 25.17 12.36
C ASP A 631 -0.77 24.10 13.18
N LEU A 632 -1.86 23.55 12.65
CA LEU A 632 -2.62 22.48 13.30
C LEU A 632 -1.75 21.26 13.61
N VAL A 633 -0.99 20.76 12.64
CA VAL A 633 -0.15 19.56 12.78
C VAL A 633 0.99 19.79 13.76
N VAL A 634 1.74 20.89 13.59
CA VAL A 634 2.88 21.20 14.46
C VAL A 634 2.40 21.46 15.89
N HIS A 635 1.33 22.22 16.08
CA HIS A 635 0.72 22.44 17.39
C HIS A 635 0.28 21.11 18.02
N SER A 636 -0.42 20.26 17.27
CA SER A 636 -0.96 19.01 17.80
C SER A 636 0.13 18.01 18.20
N TRP A 637 1.22 17.92 17.44
CA TRP A 637 2.39 17.12 17.83
C TRP A 637 3.08 17.65 19.08
N LEU A 638 3.33 18.96 19.18
CA LEU A 638 3.90 19.58 20.37
C LEU A 638 3.02 19.33 21.60
N LYS A 639 1.70 19.52 21.47
CA LYS A 639 0.72 19.24 22.52
C LYS A 639 0.79 17.78 22.96
N THR A 640 0.88 16.83 22.03
CA THR A 640 1.03 15.40 22.33
C THR A 640 2.32 15.10 23.10
N VAL A 641 3.45 15.70 22.72
CA VAL A 641 4.72 15.55 23.45
C VAL A 641 4.60 16.12 24.87
N PHE A 642 4.03 17.32 25.01
CA PHE A 642 3.90 18.06 26.28
C PHE A 642 2.89 17.44 27.27
N ARG A 643 2.07 16.49 26.84
CA ARG A 643 1.26 15.65 27.74
C ARG A 643 2.15 14.79 28.67
N LYS A 644 3.33 14.37 28.21
CA LYS A 644 4.29 13.63 29.04
C LYS A 644 5.10 14.58 29.91
N ALA A 645 4.87 14.58 31.23
CA ALA A 645 5.46 15.55 32.14
C ALA A 645 7.01 15.59 32.17
N ASP A 646 7.66 14.47 31.83
CA ASP A 646 9.12 14.31 31.85
C ASP A 646 9.74 14.27 30.44
N TRP A 647 9.03 14.70 29.39
CA TRP A 647 9.47 14.58 27.99
C TRP A 647 10.89 15.13 27.71
N MET A 648 11.30 16.22 28.36
CA MET A 648 12.63 16.84 28.21
C MET A 648 13.79 15.92 28.61
N TRP A 649 13.51 14.93 29.45
CA TRP A 649 14.50 13.97 29.93
C TRP A 649 14.67 12.77 28.99
N HIS A 650 13.86 12.68 27.94
CA HIS A 650 13.88 11.58 26.99
C HIS A 650 14.35 12.10 25.63
N SER A 651 15.53 11.66 25.17
CA SER A 651 16.14 12.10 23.92
C SER A 651 15.22 11.97 22.70
N GLY A 652 14.42 10.90 22.63
CA GLY A 652 13.47 10.69 21.52
C GLY A 652 12.40 11.78 21.43
N TYR A 653 11.88 12.28 22.55
CA TYR A 653 10.90 13.37 22.55
C TYR A 653 11.57 14.71 22.23
N VAL A 654 12.79 14.95 22.74
CA VAL A 654 13.55 16.18 22.42
C VAL A 654 13.88 16.22 20.92
N HIS A 655 14.27 15.10 20.32
CA HIS A 655 14.50 14.98 18.89
C HIS A 655 13.23 15.30 18.07
N MET A 656 12.05 14.86 18.52
CA MET A 656 10.79 15.23 17.87
C MET A 656 10.55 16.75 17.92
N VAL A 657 10.74 17.35 19.08
CA VAL A 657 10.56 18.81 19.27
C VAL A 657 11.57 19.58 18.43
N ASP A 658 12.83 19.13 18.35
CA ASP A 658 13.84 19.74 17.48
C ASP A 658 13.45 19.70 16.01
N HIS A 659 12.96 18.55 15.53
CA HIS A 659 12.50 18.42 14.15
C HIS A 659 11.29 19.32 13.86
N LEU A 660 10.34 19.42 14.79
CA LEU A 660 9.21 20.36 14.70
C LEU A 660 9.67 21.82 14.69
N CYS A 661 10.67 22.18 15.51
CA CYS A 661 11.27 23.51 15.50
C CYS A 661 11.97 23.81 14.18
N LYS A 662 12.67 22.82 13.58
CA LYS A 662 13.27 22.95 12.25
C LYS A 662 12.21 23.20 11.18
N CYS A 663 11.16 22.38 11.11
CA CYS A 663 10.10 22.56 10.13
C CYS A 663 9.36 23.89 10.31
N ALA A 664 9.04 24.26 11.56
CA ALA A 664 8.46 25.55 11.86
C ALA A 664 9.39 26.70 11.50
N PHE A 665 10.70 26.51 11.59
CA PHE A 665 11.65 27.53 11.17
C PHE A 665 11.63 27.74 9.66
N VAL A 666 11.70 26.65 8.89
CA VAL A 666 11.68 26.71 7.42
C VAL A 666 10.37 27.29 6.90
N LEU A 667 9.25 27.03 7.59
CA LEU A 667 7.90 27.48 7.20
C LEU A 667 7.47 28.79 7.87
N TYR A 668 8.40 29.52 8.52
CA TYR A 668 8.12 30.79 9.19
C TYR A 668 7.02 30.73 10.27
N ARG A 669 6.88 29.59 10.97
CA ARG A 669 5.89 29.32 12.06
C ARG A 669 6.47 29.34 13.47
N HIS A 670 7.65 29.94 13.66
CA HIS A 670 8.37 30.01 14.93
C HIS A 670 7.56 30.61 16.08
N GLY A 671 6.74 31.63 15.80
CA GLY A 671 5.96 32.34 16.82
C GLY A 671 5.01 31.42 17.59
N MET A 672 4.37 30.48 16.89
CA MET A 672 3.51 29.47 17.48
C MET A 672 4.30 28.51 18.38
N VAL A 673 5.41 27.94 17.86
CA VAL A 673 6.25 27.01 18.62
C VAL A 673 6.79 27.66 19.90
N ARG A 674 7.27 28.91 19.79
CA ARG A 674 7.76 29.70 20.92
C ARG A 674 6.67 29.96 21.96
N HIS A 675 5.44 30.24 21.51
CA HIS A 675 4.30 30.40 22.41
C HIS A 675 4.03 29.12 23.22
N MET A 676 4.00 27.96 22.57
CA MET A 676 3.78 26.68 23.25
C MET A 676 4.91 26.33 24.23
N LEU A 677 6.17 26.57 23.84
CA LEU A 677 7.32 26.39 24.72
C LEU A 677 7.25 27.33 25.94
N LEU A 678 6.79 28.56 25.76
CA LEU A 678 6.58 29.51 26.85
C LEU A 678 5.53 29.00 27.84
N GLU A 679 4.43 28.42 27.36
CA GLU A 679 3.39 27.83 28.23
C GLU A 679 3.92 26.65 29.05
N GLU A 680 4.68 25.75 28.42
CA GLU A 680 5.31 24.62 29.13
C GLU A 680 6.35 25.08 30.15
N HIS A 681 7.12 26.11 29.82
CA HIS A 681 8.07 26.69 30.74
C HIS A 681 7.37 27.35 31.95
N LYS A 682 6.25 28.07 31.75
CA LYS A 682 5.40 28.59 32.84
C LYS A 682 4.81 27.46 33.70
N ARG A 683 4.38 26.36 33.08
CA ARG A 683 3.88 25.17 33.77
C ARG A 683 4.95 24.53 34.66
N MET A 684 6.20 24.43 34.17
CA MET A 684 7.34 23.95 34.95
C MET A 684 7.64 24.85 36.16
N GLU A 685 7.63 26.16 35.98
CA GLU A 685 7.83 27.11 37.09
C GLU A 685 6.74 26.98 38.16
N ALA A 686 5.48 26.89 37.76
CA ALA A 686 4.36 26.69 38.67
C ALA A 686 4.51 25.38 39.48
N ALA A 687 4.96 24.30 38.83
CA ALA A 687 5.22 23.03 39.49
C ALA A 687 6.35 23.13 40.54
N LYS A 688 7.44 23.85 40.25
CA LYS A 688 8.54 24.09 41.21
C LYS A 688 8.06 24.90 42.44
N VAL A 689 7.25 25.94 42.23
CA VAL A 689 6.69 26.76 43.31
C VAL A 689 5.80 25.92 44.24
N GLN A 690 4.92 25.08 43.69
CA GLN A 690 4.08 24.19 44.48
C GLN A 690 4.88 23.16 45.29
N GLN A 691 5.98 22.63 44.73
CA GLN A 691 6.86 21.70 45.44
C GLN A 691 7.55 22.36 46.65
N SER A 692 7.98 23.63 46.52
CA SER A 692 8.63 24.40 47.60
C SER A 692 7.71 24.73 48.79
N ALA A 693 6.38 24.74 48.57
CA ALA A 693 5.38 25.08 49.58
C ALA A 693 4.87 23.88 50.40
N SER A 694 5.20 22.64 50.01
CA SER A 694 4.73 21.42 50.69
C SER A 694 5.77 20.87 51.68
N SER A 695 5.37 20.50 52.90
CA SER A 695 6.32 19.93 53.87
C SER A 695 6.83 18.55 53.40
N PRO A 696 8.15 18.27 53.47
CA PRO A 696 8.70 17.09 52.84
C PRO A 696 8.52 15.86 53.74
N ARG A 697 7.68 14.91 53.32
CA ARG A 697 7.68 13.54 53.89
C ARG A 697 8.95 12.81 53.46
N LEU A 698 9.53 11.99 54.33
CA LEU A 698 10.81 11.27 54.12
C LEU A 698 10.87 10.48 52.79
N THR A 699 9.76 9.87 52.36
CA THR A 699 9.65 9.14 51.09
C THR A 699 9.63 10.05 49.85
N ARG A 700 9.18 11.30 50.02
CA ARG A 700 9.32 12.37 49.01
C ARG A 700 10.73 12.92 48.98
N PHE A 701 11.46 12.91 50.10
CA PHE A 701 12.86 13.36 50.14
C PHE A 701 13.78 12.53 49.22
N ILE A 702 13.60 11.20 49.21
CA ILE A 702 14.39 10.30 48.35
C ILE A 702 13.98 10.42 46.88
N LYS A 703 12.67 10.53 46.59
CA LYS A 703 12.18 10.73 45.21
C LYS A 703 12.48 12.14 44.68
N ASN A 704 12.52 13.14 45.57
CA ASN A 704 12.92 14.50 45.25
C ASN A 704 14.43 14.63 45.10
N MET A 705 15.28 13.84 45.76
CA MET A 705 16.72 13.84 45.44
C MET A 705 17.03 13.33 44.03
N VAL A 706 16.16 12.49 43.46
CA VAL A 706 16.31 11.98 42.08
C VAL A 706 15.63 12.90 41.04
N VAL A 707 14.73 13.81 41.46
CA VAL A 707 13.98 14.73 40.59
C VAL A 707 14.37 16.21 40.78
N SER A 708 15.06 16.56 41.86
CA SER A 708 15.55 17.92 42.18
C SER A 708 16.98 18.19 41.67
N ASP A 709 17.45 17.43 40.67
CA ASP A 709 18.78 17.63 40.05
C ASP A 709 18.81 18.75 39.01
N GLY A 710 17.67 19.35 38.66
CA GLY A 710 17.63 20.62 37.93
C GLY A 710 17.80 21.77 38.91
N GLY A 711 18.86 22.58 38.75
CA GLY A 711 19.20 23.72 39.61
C GLY A 711 18.05 24.71 39.91
N PRO A 712 18.32 25.83 40.62
CA PRO A 712 17.27 26.67 41.19
C PRO A 712 16.36 27.38 40.16
N TYR A 713 16.64 27.25 38.86
CA TYR A 713 15.93 27.92 37.76
C TYR A 713 15.19 26.90 36.90
N ALA A 714 13.98 27.26 36.46
CA ALA A 714 13.31 26.51 35.40
C ALA A 714 14.03 26.76 34.08
N SER A 715 14.25 25.72 33.30
CA SER A 715 14.82 25.74 31.95
C SER A 715 14.27 24.50 31.25
N LEU A 716 13.85 24.64 30.00
CA LEU A 716 13.41 23.48 29.21
C LEU A 716 14.59 22.67 28.67
N LEU A 717 15.78 23.26 28.65
CA LEU A 717 17.03 22.62 28.24
C LEU A 717 17.66 21.87 29.41
N ASN A 718 17.00 20.77 29.83
CA ASN A 718 17.44 19.89 30.91
C ASN A 718 17.34 18.42 30.43
N GLY A 719 18.40 17.88 29.83
CA GLY A 719 18.49 16.47 29.42
C GLY A 719 19.58 15.70 30.18
N GLU A 720 19.72 14.38 29.96
CA GLU A 720 20.71 13.47 30.57
C GLU A 720 22.17 13.98 30.50
N TRP A 721 22.45 14.93 29.61
CA TRP A 721 23.75 15.61 29.43
C TRP A 721 24.03 16.69 30.49
N SER A 722 23.01 17.12 31.23
CA SER A 722 23.12 17.97 32.43
C SER A 722 23.44 17.16 33.70
N MET A 723 23.43 15.82 33.64
CA MET A 723 23.54 14.93 34.81
C MET A 723 24.98 14.53 35.17
N LEU A 724 26.01 15.08 34.51
CA LEU A 724 27.40 14.75 34.80
C LEU A 724 28.20 15.96 35.30
N LYS A 725 27.73 16.56 36.39
CA LYS A 725 28.54 17.03 37.54
C LYS A 725 27.66 17.89 38.48
N PRO A 726 27.53 17.55 39.77
CA PRO A 726 26.78 18.35 40.77
C PRO A 726 27.46 19.70 41.12
N ALA A 727 28.26 20.27 40.21
CA ALA A 727 29.10 21.43 40.50
C ALA A 727 29.29 22.44 39.35
N LYS A 728 28.66 22.32 38.16
CA LYS A 728 28.89 23.30 37.07
C LYS A 728 27.70 23.51 36.13
N GLY A 729 27.17 24.75 36.14
CA GLY A 729 26.47 25.42 35.02
C GLY A 729 25.12 24.86 34.54
N PRO A 730 24.36 25.64 33.75
CA PRO A 730 23.24 25.10 32.97
C PRO A 730 23.73 24.10 31.92
N GLY A 731 22.91 23.08 31.62
CA GLY A 731 23.18 22.15 30.52
C GLY A 731 23.25 22.86 29.16
N VAL A 732 24.16 22.37 28.31
CA VAL A 732 24.35 22.82 26.93
C VAL A 732 23.86 21.71 26.01
N GLU A 733 22.93 22.03 25.12
CA GLU A 733 22.41 21.09 24.13
C GLU A 733 23.39 20.98 22.96
N GLN A 734 23.84 19.76 22.67
CA GLN A 734 24.90 19.48 21.69
C GLN A 734 24.38 18.99 20.35
N HIS A 735 23.13 18.51 20.29
CA HIS A 735 22.59 17.83 19.11
C HIS A 735 21.30 18.47 18.59
N HIS A 736 20.48 19.04 19.49
CA HIS A 736 19.15 19.58 19.17
C HIS A 736 19.14 21.11 19.11
N HIS A 737 19.81 21.67 18.10
CA HIS A 737 20.06 23.11 18.01
C HIS A 737 18.83 23.97 17.63
N TRP A 738 17.83 23.41 16.93
CA TRP A 738 16.61 24.13 16.56
C TRP A 738 15.71 24.31 17.78
N PHE A 739 15.54 23.25 18.57
CA PHE A 739 14.87 23.31 19.86
C PHE A 739 15.58 24.27 20.82
N ALA A 740 16.91 24.15 20.94
CA ALA A 740 17.69 25.01 21.81
C ALA A 740 17.58 26.50 21.42
N PHE A 741 17.51 26.81 20.12
CA PHE A 741 17.37 28.18 19.65
C PHE A 741 16.07 28.81 20.15
N GLU A 742 14.93 28.16 19.94
CA GLU A 742 13.62 28.68 20.36
C GLU A 742 13.52 28.83 21.90
N VAL A 743 14.09 27.88 22.65
CA VAL A 743 14.13 27.98 24.12
C VAL A 743 15.01 29.15 24.57
N LEU A 744 16.19 29.34 23.98
CA LEU A 744 17.10 30.41 24.35
C LEU A 744 16.53 31.80 23.99
N VAL A 745 15.84 31.93 22.85
CA VAL A 745 15.11 33.16 22.50
C VAL A 745 14.02 33.44 23.55
N MET A 746 13.21 32.45 23.88
CA MET A 746 12.15 32.57 24.90
C MET A 746 12.73 32.95 26.28
N GLU A 747 13.80 32.30 26.73
CA GLU A 747 14.46 32.62 28.00
C GLU A 747 15.07 34.03 27.97
N THR A 748 15.62 34.45 26.83
CA THR A 748 16.14 35.82 26.65
C THR A 748 15.02 36.84 26.82
N MET A 749 13.85 36.65 26.21
CA MET A 749 12.69 37.53 26.41
C MET A 749 12.24 37.57 27.88
N ARG A 750 12.24 36.41 28.55
CA ARG A 750 11.85 36.32 29.97
C ARG A 750 12.83 36.98 30.93
N GLU A 751 14.09 37.12 30.53
CA GLU A 751 15.12 37.81 31.30
C GLU A 751 15.07 39.35 31.17
N ALA A 752 14.18 39.92 30.36
CA ALA A 752 13.99 41.36 30.22
C ALA A 752 13.91 42.13 31.57
N PRO A 753 13.02 41.79 32.51
CA PRO A 753 12.92 42.51 33.80
C PRO A 753 14.21 42.40 34.62
N PHE A 754 14.93 41.28 34.51
CA PHE A 754 16.21 41.10 35.18
C PHE A 754 17.30 41.96 34.56
N ARG A 755 17.32 42.12 33.23
CA ARG A 755 18.23 43.05 32.55
C ARG A 755 17.95 44.49 32.95
N GLU A 756 16.68 44.90 33.05
CA GLU A 756 16.29 46.22 33.55
C GLU A 756 16.76 46.45 35.00
N GLU A 757 16.60 45.46 35.88
CA GLU A 757 17.11 45.51 37.26
C GLU A 757 18.65 45.58 37.30
N LEU A 758 19.35 44.80 36.47
CA LEU A 758 20.80 44.83 36.38
C LEU A 758 21.30 46.20 35.91
N CYS A 759 20.58 46.84 34.98
CA CYS A 759 20.84 48.21 34.57
C CYS A 759 20.72 49.17 35.77
N ALA A 760 19.66 49.03 36.58
CA ALA A 760 19.43 49.88 37.74
C ALA A 760 20.40 49.65 38.93
N LEU A 761 21.09 48.51 39.01
CA LEU A 761 21.69 48.00 40.25
C LEU A 761 23.21 47.73 40.19
N ILE A 762 23.99 48.55 39.47
CA ILE A 762 25.47 48.45 39.39
C ILE A 762 26.20 48.41 40.77
N THR A 763 25.51 48.54 41.92
CA THR A 763 26.16 48.54 43.25
C THR A 763 25.55 47.67 44.38
N LYS A 764 24.63 46.72 44.16
CA LYS A 764 24.26 45.76 45.23
C LYS A 764 24.09 44.32 44.73
N GLN A 765 24.41 43.36 45.60
CA GLN A 765 24.40 41.92 45.29
C GLN A 765 23.04 41.47 44.74
N LEU A 766 23.03 41.06 43.48
CA LEU A 766 21.90 40.46 42.79
C LEU A 766 21.64 39.05 43.35
N GLN A 767 20.93 38.96 44.47
CA GLN A 767 20.48 37.69 45.03
C GLN A 767 19.17 37.27 44.36
N LYS A 768 19.24 36.60 43.19
CA LYS A 768 18.12 35.77 42.69
C LYS A 768 18.39 34.87 41.47
N LYS A 769 19.50 34.98 40.72
CA LYS A 769 19.92 34.02 39.65
C LYS A 769 21.45 33.90 39.58
N PRO A 770 22.09 32.70 39.67
CA PRO A 770 23.53 32.56 39.46
C PRO A 770 23.85 33.03 38.06
N VAL A 771 24.93 33.79 37.97
CA VAL A 771 25.38 34.45 36.75
C VAL A 771 25.55 33.45 35.60
N ASP A 772 25.96 32.22 35.88
CA ASP A 772 26.10 31.14 34.88
C ASP A 772 24.80 30.74 34.17
N TYR A 773 23.63 31.06 34.73
CA TYR A 773 22.32 30.71 34.16
C TYR A 773 21.69 31.82 33.31
N LEU A 774 22.35 32.97 33.15
CA LEU A 774 21.85 34.04 32.29
C LEU A 774 21.95 33.65 30.82
N ALA A 775 20.95 34.04 30.03
CA ALA A 775 20.85 33.68 28.62
C ALA A 775 22.12 34.04 27.84
N ILE A 776 22.76 35.18 28.16
CA ILE A 776 24.02 35.59 27.51
C ILE A 776 25.15 34.56 27.65
N TYR A 777 25.28 33.86 28.79
CA TYR A 777 26.27 32.78 28.92
C TYR A 777 25.81 31.51 28.21
N ARG A 778 24.52 31.23 28.23
CA ARG A 778 23.95 30.06 27.54
C ARG A 778 24.14 30.14 26.04
N TRP A 779 23.92 31.31 25.43
CA TRP A 779 24.20 31.57 24.02
C TRP A 779 25.65 31.23 23.67
N VAL A 780 26.62 31.77 24.43
CA VAL A 780 28.05 31.49 24.20
C VAL A 780 28.37 30.01 24.30
N GLN A 781 27.82 29.31 25.29
CA GLN A 781 28.07 27.89 25.47
C GLN A 781 27.56 27.06 24.29
N HIS A 782 26.36 27.34 23.79
CA HIS A 782 25.79 26.62 22.64
C HIS A 782 26.54 26.95 21.34
N ILE A 783 26.97 28.20 21.16
CA ILE A 783 27.82 28.59 20.02
C ILE A 783 29.10 27.74 19.99
N MET A 784 29.78 27.60 21.13
CA MET A 784 31.04 26.84 21.22
C MET A 784 30.91 25.34 20.92
N THR A 785 29.70 24.77 21.02
CA THR A 785 29.42 23.35 20.73
C THR A 785 28.79 23.12 19.36
N MET A 786 28.33 24.17 18.68
CA MET A 786 27.64 24.06 17.41
C MET A 786 28.59 23.63 16.28
N PRO A 787 28.16 22.77 15.33
CA PRO A 787 28.93 22.51 14.12
C PRO A 787 29.16 23.78 13.30
N VAL A 788 30.36 23.94 12.73
CA VAL A 788 30.77 25.17 12.00
C VAL A 788 29.93 25.46 10.74
N HIS A 789 29.25 24.45 10.20
CA HIS A 789 28.39 24.54 9.01
C HIS A 789 26.89 24.60 9.36
N HIS A 790 26.53 24.68 10.64
CA HIS A 790 25.13 24.66 11.05
C HIS A 790 24.41 25.96 10.63
N PRO A 791 23.24 25.89 9.98
CA PRO A 791 22.57 27.07 9.38
C PRO A 791 22.14 28.12 10.41
N LEU A 792 21.87 27.73 11.66
CA LEU A 792 21.52 28.69 12.73
C LEU A 792 22.71 29.44 13.35
N LEU A 793 23.96 29.08 13.05
CA LEU A 793 25.13 29.68 13.71
C LEU A 793 25.18 31.22 13.61
N PRO A 794 24.91 31.85 12.45
CA PRO A 794 24.81 33.31 12.34
C PRO A 794 23.77 33.91 13.29
N LEU A 795 22.61 33.27 13.46
CA LEU A 795 21.53 33.76 14.31
C LEU A 795 21.86 33.59 15.80
N TYR A 796 22.52 32.49 16.19
CA TYR A 796 23.04 32.36 17.56
C TYR A 796 24.03 33.49 17.90
N LEU A 797 24.93 33.81 16.97
CA LEU A 797 25.88 34.91 17.12
C LEU A 797 25.18 36.28 17.12
N GLN A 798 24.14 36.46 16.31
CA GLN A 798 23.29 37.66 16.33
C GLN A 798 22.69 37.89 17.72
N MET A 799 22.06 36.86 18.30
CA MET A 799 21.45 36.95 19.63
C MET A 799 22.51 37.26 20.69
N PHE A 800 23.66 36.58 20.63
CA PHE A 800 24.76 36.84 21.55
C PHE A 800 25.30 38.27 21.44
N PHE A 801 25.63 38.75 20.23
CA PHE A 801 26.20 40.08 20.06
C PHE A 801 25.22 41.20 20.37
N SER A 802 23.93 41.01 20.09
CA SER A 802 22.88 41.96 20.48
C SER A 802 22.75 42.05 22.00
N LEU A 803 22.90 40.93 22.73
CA LEU A 803 23.01 40.96 24.19
C LEU A 803 24.35 41.52 24.68
N TYR A 804 25.46 41.17 24.03
CA TYR A 804 26.81 41.53 24.46
C TYR A 804 27.07 43.04 24.34
N TYR A 805 26.54 43.66 23.30
CA TYR A 805 26.65 45.10 23.08
C TYR A 805 25.44 45.90 23.57
N LEU A 806 24.48 45.25 24.23
CA LEU A 806 23.35 45.93 24.86
C LEU A 806 23.86 47.02 25.81
N ASN A 807 23.45 48.25 25.54
CA ASN A 807 23.89 49.43 26.28
C ASN A 807 23.21 49.52 27.64
N ILE A 808 24.01 49.66 28.70
CA ILE A 808 23.55 49.89 30.06
C ILE A 808 23.84 51.36 30.43
N HIS A 809 22.77 52.17 30.43
CA HIS A 809 22.79 53.60 30.85
C HIS A 809 23.79 54.52 30.13
N GLY A 810 24.28 54.15 28.94
CA GLY A 810 25.21 54.97 28.17
C GLY A 810 26.66 54.91 28.66
N GLU A 811 26.99 54.06 29.63
CA GLU A 811 28.33 53.99 30.24
C GLU A 811 29.07 52.69 29.96
N VAL A 812 28.38 51.53 29.95
CA VAL A 812 28.99 50.21 29.75
C VAL A 812 28.06 49.28 28.99
N THR A 813 28.62 48.23 28.36
CA THR A 813 27.82 47.17 27.72
C THR A 813 27.55 46.02 28.69
N LEU A 814 26.45 45.30 28.49
CA LEU A 814 26.13 44.09 29.25
C LEU A 814 27.25 43.03 29.14
N GLY A 815 27.85 42.90 27.96
CA GLY A 815 28.99 42.04 27.71
C GLY A 815 30.20 42.37 28.57
N PHE A 816 30.50 43.66 28.78
CA PHE A 816 31.56 44.07 29.70
C PHE A 816 31.24 43.65 31.14
N VAL A 817 30.03 43.94 31.63
CA VAL A 817 29.61 43.60 32.99
C VAL A 817 29.67 42.09 33.25
N CYS A 818 29.26 41.27 32.28
CA CYS A 818 29.27 39.82 32.41
C CYS A 818 30.68 39.22 32.23
N PHE A 819 31.44 39.62 31.21
CA PHE A 819 32.64 38.91 30.80
C PHE A 819 33.96 39.53 31.27
N HIS A 820 33.98 40.72 31.90
CA HIS A 820 35.25 41.35 32.30
C HIS A 820 36.09 40.51 33.28
N LYS A 821 35.45 39.67 34.12
CA LYS A 821 36.14 38.71 35.02
C LYS A 821 36.29 37.31 34.41
N ARG A 822 35.82 37.09 33.19
CA ARG A 822 35.74 35.80 32.47
C ARG A 822 36.22 35.95 31.02
N ALA A 823 37.35 36.62 30.84
CA ALA A 823 37.94 36.86 29.53
C ALA A 823 38.34 35.57 28.79
N ASP A 824 38.45 34.44 29.50
CA ASP A 824 38.70 33.13 28.90
C ASP A 824 37.53 32.66 28.01
N TRP A 825 36.29 33.06 28.30
CA TRP A 825 35.13 32.70 27.49
C TRP A 825 35.08 33.49 26.19
N THR A 826 35.34 34.80 26.24
CA THR A 826 35.40 35.64 25.04
C THR A 826 36.59 35.27 24.16
N THR A 827 37.72 34.85 24.76
CA THR A 827 38.88 34.31 24.03
C THR A 827 38.52 33.02 23.30
N LYS A 828 37.93 32.04 24.00
CA LYS A 828 37.47 30.77 23.38
C LYS A 828 36.44 30.99 22.27
N LEU A 829 35.51 31.94 22.47
CA LEU A 829 34.51 32.27 21.46
C LEU A 829 35.18 32.85 20.22
N ARG A 830 36.15 33.74 20.42
CA ARG A 830 36.95 34.32 19.34
C ARG A 830 37.76 33.26 18.58
N ASP A 831 38.36 32.30 19.29
CA ASP A 831 39.08 31.17 18.68
C ASP A 831 38.14 30.28 17.85
N TYR A 832 36.93 30.02 18.35
CA TYR A 832 35.89 29.29 17.61
C TYR A 832 35.43 30.07 16.36
N ILE A 833 35.17 31.38 16.46
CA ILE A 833 34.80 32.19 15.29
C ILE A 833 35.93 32.19 14.25
N ALA A 834 37.19 32.20 14.67
CA ALA A 834 38.34 32.10 13.77
C ALA A 834 38.37 30.75 13.02
N SER A 835 38.01 29.64 13.67
CA SER A 835 37.94 28.33 13.01
C SER A 835 36.79 28.27 11.98
N VAL A 836 35.63 28.85 12.30
CA VAL A 836 34.49 28.97 11.37
C VAL A 836 34.87 29.84 10.17
N GLN A 837 35.51 30.98 10.40
CA GLN A 837 36.00 31.86 9.33
C GLN A 837 37.04 31.17 8.44
N THR A 838 37.93 30.36 9.03
CA THR A 838 38.89 29.55 8.28
C THR A 838 38.19 28.49 7.43
N TYR A 839 37.16 27.83 7.96
CA TYR A 839 36.37 26.82 7.25
C TYR A 839 35.72 27.40 5.98
N TYR A 840 35.03 28.54 6.09
CA TYR A 840 34.43 29.18 4.92
C TYR A 840 35.49 29.75 3.96
N GLY A 841 36.63 30.21 4.48
CA GLY A 841 37.79 30.58 3.65
C GLY A 841 38.32 29.43 2.80
N GLN A 842 38.44 28.23 3.37
CA GLN A 842 38.83 27.02 2.64
C GLN A 842 37.79 26.61 1.60
N LYS A 843 36.50 26.74 1.93
CA LYS A 843 35.40 26.42 1.00
C LYS A 843 35.41 27.32 -0.24
N ILE A 844 35.80 28.59 -0.11
CA ILE A 844 35.97 29.50 -1.26
C ILE A 844 37.10 29.01 -2.16
N THR A 845 38.28 28.72 -1.59
CA THR A 845 39.44 28.26 -2.37
C THR A 845 39.20 26.93 -3.11
N THR A 846 38.44 26.00 -2.52
CA THR A 846 38.10 24.73 -3.20
C THR A 846 37.17 24.92 -4.39
N VAL A 847 36.25 25.90 -4.32
CA VAL A 847 35.36 26.21 -5.45
C VAL A 847 36.13 26.88 -6.58
N GLU A 848 37.11 27.72 -6.26
CA GLU A 848 38.01 28.34 -7.26
C GLU A 848 38.92 27.32 -7.96
N GLU A 849 39.40 26.28 -7.26
CA GLU A 849 40.24 25.21 -7.83
C GLU A 849 39.47 24.29 -8.80
N ASP A 850 38.19 23.99 -8.53
CA ASP A 850 37.35 23.16 -9.43
C ASP A 850 36.94 23.91 -10.72
N HIS A 851 36.83 25.25 -10.67
CA HIS A 851 36.55 26.08 -11.84
C HIS A 851 37.73 26.17 -12.81
N ASP A 852 38.97 26.08 -12.34
CA ASP A 852 40.18 26.08 -13.21
C ASP A 852 40.42 24.72 -13.92
N ALA A 853 39.78 23.64 -13.46
CA ALA A 853 39.88 22.31 -14.08
C ALA A 853 38.77 21.99 -15.10
N SER A 854 37.72 22.82 -15.18
CA SER A 854 36.54 22.59 -16.03
C SER A 854 36.14 23.86 -16.81
N GLN A 855 37.04 24.32 -17.67
CA GLN A 855 36.67 25.24 -18.75
C GLN A 855 35.86 24.49 -19.81
N ASP A 856 34.55 24.36 -19.61
CA ASP A 856 33.49 24.21 -20.64
C ASP A 856 32.22 23.68 -19.96
N ILE A 857 31.45 24.56 -19.30
CA ILE A 857 29.98 24.57 -19.14
C ILE A 857 29.67 25.84 -18.33
N GLU A 858 29.21 26.89 -19.00
CA GLU A 858 28.54 28.03 -18.34
C GLU A 858 27.16 27.57 -17.87
N ASP A 859 27.08 26.91 -16.71
CA ASP A 859 25.82 26.68 -16.02
C ASP A 859 25.42 27.95 -15.26
N GLY A 860 24.41 28.64 -15.77
CA GLY A 860 23.86 29.89 -15.24
C GLY A 860 23.05 29.72 -13.95
N SER A 861 23.61 29.12 -12.89
CA SER A 861 22.96 29.01 -11.57
C SER A 861 23.14 30.26 -10.70
N GLY A 862 23.03 31.44 -11.30
CA GLY A 862 23.31 32.73 -10.66
C GLY A 862 22.16 33.30 -9.85
N HIS A 863 21.53 32.56 -8.93
CA HIS A 863 20.62 33.13 -7.93
C HIS A 863 20.61 32.33 -6.60
N THR A 864 20.99 33.03 -5.51
CA THR A 864 20.60 32.87 -4.08
C THR A 864 21.00 31.66 -3.22
N ALA A 865 22.15 31.02 -3.44
CA ALA A 865 22.87 30.36 -2.32
C ALA A 865 23.66 31.42 -1.53
N VAL A 866 23.65 31.39 -0.19
CA VAL A 866 24.46 32.34 0.61
C VAL A 866 25.93 32.09 0.28
N SER A 867 26.58 33.04 -0.39
CA SER A 867 27.98 32.89 -0.80
C SER A 867 28.86 32.67 0.43
N ALA A 868 29.76 31.68 0.34
CA ALA A 868 30.73 31.38 1.38
C ALA A 868 31.58 32.62 1.75
N GLU A 869 31.77 33.55 0.81
CA GLU A 869 32.42 34.85 1.02
C GLU A 869 31.67 35.74 2.00
N VAL A 870 30.33 35.84 1.87
CA VAL A 870 29.49 36.65 2.75
C VAL A 870 29.57 36.15 4.18
N LEU A 871 29.52 34.81 4.35
CA LEU A 871 29.69 34.17 5.65
C LEU A 871 31.09 34.39 6.22
N GLN A 872 32.14 34.19 5.41
CA GLN A 872 33.52 34.42 5.83
C GLN A 872 33.72 35.87 6.30
N GLN A 873 33.22 36.86 5.54
CA GLN A 873 33.28 38.27 5.90
C GLN A 873 32.51 38.57 7.19
N ALA A 874 31.33 37.98 7.37
CA ALA A 874 30.53 38.13 8.58
C ALA A 874 31.25 37.59 9.83
N TYR A 875 31.81 36.38 9.75
CA TYR A 875 32.57 35.80 10.87
C TYR A 875 33.88 36.56 11.14
N TYR A 876 34.55 37.05 10.09
CA TYR A 876 35.73 37.91 10.26
C TYR A 876 35.41 39.21 11.00
N ALA A 877 34.31 39.88 10.64
CA ALA A 877 33.84 41.07 11.33
C ALA A 877 33.57 40.77 12.82
N MET A 878 32.82 39.71 13.13
CA MET A 878 32.52 39.29 14.51
C MET A 878 33.78 38.96 15.33
N TRP A 879 34.80 38.38 14.69
CA TRP A 879 36.11 38.14 15.31
C TRP A 879 36.83 39.44 15.68
N LEU A 880 36.72 40.47 14.83
CA LEU A 880 37.27 41.81 15.08
C LEU A 880 36.51 42.53 16.19
N TRP A 881 35.18 42.36 16.27
CA TRP A 881 34.34 42.96 17.31
C TRP A 881 34.80 42.58 18.71
N LEU A 882 35.00 41.27 18.97
CA LEU A 882 35.49 40.77 20.26
C LEU A 882 36.93 41.22 20.58
N GLY A 883 37.76 41.44 19.56
CA GLY A 883 39.15 41.86 19.69
C GLY A 883 39.35 43.36 19.94
N ASN A 884 38.32 44.19 19.71
CA ASN A 884 38.41 45.63 19.85
C ASN A 884 38.03 46.06 21.28
N ALA A 885 39.02 46.54 22.04
CA ALA A 885 38.83 46.97 23.43
C ALA A 885 37.93 48.21 23.57
N ASP A 886 37.88 49.07 22.55
CA ASP A 886 37.10 50.30 22.58
C ASP A 886 35.60 50.01 22.44
N LEU A 887 35.24 49.02 21.60
CA LEU A 887 33.87 48.52 21.49
C LEU A 887 33.38 48.02 22.87
N ASN A 888 34.21 47.24 23.56
CA ASN A 888 33.87 46.65 24.86
C ASN A 888 33.70 47.67 26.00
N ARG A 889 34.10 48.92 25.82
CA ARG A 889 33.97 49.99 26.84
C ARG A 889 32.83 50.96 26.57
N GLY A 890 32.01 50.71 25.55
CA GLY A 890 30.89 51.58 25.17
C GLY A 890 31.32 52.76 24.31
N LEU A 891 31.62 52.51 23.04
CA LEU A 891 31.81 53.56 22.03
C LEU A 891 30.48 54.29 21.76
N ALA A 892 30.54 55.62 21.58
CA ALA A 892 29.40 56.40 21.11
C ALA A 892 29.01 55.96 19.68
N GLU A 893 27.71 56.00 19.34
CA GLU A 893 27.20 55.54 18.04
C GLU A 893 27.92 56.20 16.85
N ASP A 894 28.23 57.49 16.94
CA ASP A 894 28.97 58.25 15.92
C ASP A 894 30.40 57.73 15.66
N ALA A 895 31.00 57.06 16.65
CA ALA A 895 32.34 56.49 16.54
C ALA A 895 32.32 55.09 15.90
N VAL A 896 31.17 54.39 15.95
CA VAL A 896 30.98 53.10 15.26
C VAL A 896 30.93 53.32 13.74
N GLU A 897 30.37 54.44 13.27
CA GLU A 897 30.29 54.78 11.84
C GLU A 897 31.67 55.04 11.19
N GLN A 898 32.68 55.36 12.00
CA GLN A 898 34.04 55.63 11.54
C GLN A 898 34.90 54.36 11.40
N LEU A 899 34.37 53.20 11.77
CA LEU A 899 35.08 51.93 11.66
C LEU A 899 35.22 51.49 10.19
N PRO A 900 36.30 50.75 9.85
CA PRO A 900 36.48 50.22 8.50
C PRO A 900 35.33 49.32 8.04
N SER A 901 35.11 49.23 6.73
CA SER A 901 34.03 48.42 6.13
C SER A 901 34.05 46.94 6.52
N HIS A 902 35.23 46.37 6.77
CA HIS A 902 35.39 44.98 7.21
C HIS A 902 34.87 44.70 8.63
N TYR A 903 34.44 45.73 9.37
CA TYR A 903 33.67 45.57 10.62
C TYR A 903 32.18 45.32 10.39
N LEU A 904 31.68 45.33 9.14
CA LEU A 904 30.25 45.25 8.83
C LEU A 904 29.43 46.23 9.69
N VAL A 905 29.78 47.50 9.59
CA VAL A 905 29.28 48.61 10.43
C VAL A 905 27.76 48.62 10.56
N HIS A 906 27.02 48.29 9.50
CA HIS A 906 25.55 48.19 9.53
C HIS A 906 25.04 47.19 10.59
N ARG A 907 25.59 45.96 10.61
CA ARG A 907 25.19 44.94 11.59
C ARG A 907 25.68 45.28 12.99
N LEU A 908 26.90 45.78 13.12
CA LEU A 908 27.43 46.23 14.41
C LEU A 908 26.55 47.33 15.02
N LYS A 909 26.16 48.33 14.21
CA LYS A 909 25.21 49.37 14.60
C LYS A 909 23.87 48.78 15.03
N SER A 910 23.36 47.74 14.36
CA SER A 910 22.11 47.08 14.75
C SER A 910 22.16 46.43 16.14
N CYS A 911 23.35 46.03 16.62
CA CYS A 911 23.58 45.50 17.97
C CYS A 911 23.92 46.60 19.00
N TYR A 912 24.51 47.72 18.57
CA TYR A 912 24.92 48.86 19.41
C TYR A 912 23.84 49.92 19.60
N ALA A 913 22.90 50.00 18.66
CA ALA A 913 21.86 51.02 18.66
C ALA A 913 21.14 51.00 20.01
N ASN A 914 20.85 52.19 20.54
CA ASN A 914 20.10 52.37 21.78
C ASN A 914 18.61 51.98 21.59
N LYS A 915 18.39 50.69 21.33
CA LYS A 915 17.11 50.04 21.10
C LYS A 915 16.40 49.79 22.41
N THR A 916 15.10 50.03 22.41
CA THR A 916 14.24 49.54 23.50
C THR A 916 14.22 48.01 23.51
N GLU A 917 13.87 47.40 24.64
CA GLU A 917 13.78 45.94 24.76
C GLU A 917 12.85 45.31 23.69
N LEU A 918 11.76 46.00 23.31
CA LEU A 918 10.82 45.54 22.29
C LEU A 918 11.40 45.56 20.87
N GLU A 919 12.39 46.42 20.59
CA GLU A 919 13.07 46.54 19.29
C GLU A 919 14.23 45.54 19.13
N GLN A 920 14.41 44.66 20.11
CA GLN A 920 15.46 43.65 20.07
C GLN A 920 15.06 42.47 19.18
N PRO A 921 16.03 41.82 18.52
CA PRO A 921 15.73 40.83 17.49
C PRO A 921 15.04 39.58 18.04
N TRP A 922 15.09 39.29 19.35
CA TRP A 922 14.33 38.18 19.94
C TRP A 922 12.81 38.42 20.03
N HIS A 923 12.31 39.64 19.77
CA HIS A 923 10.88 39.95 19.71
C HIS A 923 10.28 39.89 18.30
N HIS A 924 11.08 40.20 17.28
CA HIS A 924 10.64 40.30 15.89
C HIS A 924 11.53 39.46 14.97
N THR A 925 10.95 38.46 14.31
CA THR A 925 11.68 37.59 13.37
C THR A 925 12.18 38.33 12.15
N ASP A 926 11.54 39.44 11.78
CA ASP A 926 11.95 40.28 10.64
C ASP A 926 13.32 40.95 10.87
N ASP A 927 13.76 41.04 12.13
CA ASP A 927 15.08 41.56 12.49
C ASP A 927 16.18 40.49 12.41
N TYR A 928 15.86 39.23 12.13
CA TYR A 928 16.85 38.18 11.98
C TYR A 928 17.76 38.44 10.78
N TRP A 929 19.04 38.10 10.91
CA TRP A 929 20.00 38.13 9.82
C TRP A 929 19.77 36.94 8.88
N MET A 930 18.57 36.85 8.32
CA MET A 930 18.14 35.77 7.43
C MET A 930 18.96 35.73 6.15
N ASP A 931 19.57 36.85 5.76
CA ASP A 931 20.49 36.93 4.63
C ASP A 931 21.84 36.21 4.86
N LEU A 932 22.15 35.83 6.11
CA LEU A 932 23.26 34.94 6.45
C LEU A 932 22.84 33.47 6.58
N VAL A 933 21.55 33.17 6.43
CA VAL A 933 21.01 31.81 6.50
C VAL A 933 20.62 31.39 5.10
N ASP A 934 21.06 30.21 4.65
CA ASP A 934 20.68 29.68 3.34
C ASP A 934 19.23 29.16 3.38
N THR A 935 18.27 30.09 3.32
CA THR A 935 16.84 29.78 3.40
C THR A 935 16.37 29.01 2.18
N GLU A 936 16.94 29.28 1.00
CA GLU A 936 16.61 28.56 -0.22
C GLU A 936 17.05 27.09 -0.12
N GLN A 937 18.28 26.81 0.34
CA GLN A 937 18.72 25.45 0.57
C GLN A 937 17.85 24.73 1.62
N LEU A 938 17.45 25.43 2.69
CA LEU A 938 16.59 24.85 3.72
C LEU A 938 15.18 24.53 3.19
N GLU A 939 14.60 25.41 2.38
CA GLU A 939 13.31 25.21 1.74
C GLU A 939 13.37 24.09 0.69
N GLN A 940 14.39 24.07 -0.15
CA GLN A 940 14.63 22.98 -1.11
C GLN A 940 14.83 21.65 -0.40
N ALA A 941 15.58 21.61 0.71
CA ALA A 941 15.76 20.42 1.51
C ALA A 941 14.44 19.96 2.18
N PHE A 942 13.53 20.88 2.50
CA PHE A 942 12.21 20.55 3.02
C PHE A 942 11.28 20.03 1.92
N LEU A 943 11.21 20.68 0.75
CA LEU A 943 10.40 20.22 -0.38
C LEU A 943 10.90 18.88 -0.94
N GLY A 944 12.22 18.72 -1.00
CA GLY A 944 12.93 17.50 -1.37
C GLY A 944 13.03 16.46 -0.25
N PHE A 945 12.49 16.73 0.95
CA PHE A 945 12.59 15.84 2.11
C PHE A 945 12.10 14.43 1.78
N PRO A 946 12.97 13.40 1.77
CA PRO A 946 12.57 12.09 1.30
C PRO A 946 11.77 11.39 2.41
N TRP A 947 10.54 11.01 2.08
CA TRP A 947 9.66 10.28 3.00
C TRP A 947 8.86 9.23 2.26
N GLU A 948 8.36 8.24 3.01
CA GLU A 948 7.73 7.05 2.46
C GLU A 948 6.38 7.37 1.80
N GLY A 949 6.34 7.40 0.47
CA GLY A 949 5.17 7.83 -0.30
C GLY A 949 5.34 9.17 -1.02
N SER A 950 6.43 9.91 -0.77
CA SER A 950 6.71 11.21 -1.42
C SER A 950 6.74 11.17 -2.95
N GLU A 951 7.17 10.05 -3.55
CA GLU A 951 7.18 9.81 -5.00
C GLU A 951 5.79 9.96 -5.64
N LYS A 952 4.72 9.71 -4.87
CA LYS A 952 3.32 9.85 -5.30
C LYS A 952 2.95 11.28 -5.70
N PHE A 953 3.62 12.27 -5.08
CA PHE A 953 3.29 13.68 -5.18
C PHE A 953 4.31 14.49 -5.98
N ARG A 954 5.48 13.92 -6.32
CA ARG A 954 6.55 14.63 -7.03
C ARG A 954 6.46 14.41 -8.54
N THR A 955 6.37 15.48 -9.34
CA THR A 955 6.59 15.47 -10.80
C THR A 955 8.07 15.76 -11.11
N GLU A 956 8.67 15.14 -12.13
CA GLU A 956 10.14 15.23 -12.36
C GLU A 956 10.64 16.64 -12.76
N GLU A 957 9.75 17.58 -13.11
CA GLU A 957 10.09 19.01 -13.22
C GLU A 957 10.69 19.58 -11.91
N SER A 958 10.43 18.93 -10.77
CA SER A 958 11.03 19.28 -9.48
C SER A 958 12.50 18.87 -9.30
N SER A 959 13.04 18.01 -10.17
CA SER A 959 14.45 17.58 -10.13
C SER A 959 15.34 18.32 -11.13
N SER A 960 14.74 18.99 -12.12
CA SER A 960 15.42 19.75 -13.19
C SER A 960 15.13 21.27 -13.12
N GLY A 961 14.68 21.75 -11.96
CA GLY A 961 14.31 23.15 -11.70
C GLY A 961 15.43 24.20 -11.91
N ALA A 962 16.64 23.79 -12.29
CA ALA A 962 17.71 24.70 -12.70
C ALA A 962 17.42 25.36 -14.07
N ALA A 963 16.62 24.77 -14.96
CA ALA A 963 16.47 25.26 -16.34
C ALA A 963 15.22 26.13 -16.60
N ALA A 964 14.15 26.02 -15.79
CA ALA A 964 12.87 26.68 -16.08
C ALA A 964 12.74 28.11 -15.51
N ALA A 965 13.71 28.60 -14.75
CA ALA A 965 13.68 29.96 -14.16
C ALA A 965 14.10 31.09 -15.12
N ALA A 966 14.34 30.79 -16.40
CA ALA A 966 14.98 31.71 -17.35
C ALA A 966 14.04 32.76 -17.99
N SER A 967 12.77 32.88 -17.57
CA SER A 967 11.88 33.88 -18.16
C SER A 967 10.92 34.48 -17.14
N ILE A 968 11.32 35.58 -16.48
CA ILE A 968 10.49 36.75 -16.13
C ILE A 968 11.47 37.83 -15.62
N THR A 969 11.65 38.90 -16.40
CA THR A 969 12.54 40.02 -16.09
C THR A 969 11.74 41.29 -15.80
N THR A 970 11.45 41.59 -14.53
CA THR A 970 11.22 42.96 -14.04
C THR A 970 11.29 43.00 -12.51
N ALA A 971 12.03 43.99 -11.98
CA ALA A 971 12.44 44.09 -10.57
C ALA A 971 11.35 44.56 -9.57
N ASP A 972 10.15 44.90 -10.03
CA ASP A 972 9.10 45.52 -9.19
C ASP A 972 8.11 44.52 -8.55
N ASP A 973 8.14 43.23 -8.91
CA ASP A 973 7.22 42.21 -8.36
C ASP A 973 7.77 41.45 -7.13
N LEU A 974 8.96 41.81 -6.63
CA LEU A 974 9.69 41.09 -5.58
C LEU A 974 9.15 41.28 -4.15
N ILE A 975 8.10 42.07 -3.94
CA ILE A 975 7.68 42.49 -2.59
C ILE A 975 6.35 41.86 -2.13
N SER A 976 5.57 41.16 -2.96
CA SER A 976 4.18 40.81 -2.55
C SER A 976 3.67 39.37 -2.70
N LEU A 977 4.48 38.37 -3.02
CA LEU A 977 4.04 36.97 -2.90
C LEU A 977 5.20 36.05 -2.53
N SER A 978 4.97 35.11 -1.61
CA SER A 978 5.99 34.12 -1.23
C SER A 978 6.42 33.31 -2.46
N THR A 979 7.73 33.24 -2.70
CA THR A 979 8.37 32.47 -3.77
C THR A 979 7.94 30.99 -3.76
N THR A 980 7.58 30.48 -2.59
CA THR A 980 7.05 29.13 -2.33
C THR A 980 5.71 28.87 -3.03
N THR A 981 4.77 29.84 -2.97
CA THR A 981 3.44 29.72 -3.61
C THR A 981 3.54 29.63 -5.14
N ARG A 982 4.55 30.29 -5.74
CA ARG A 982 4.75 30.31 -7.20
C ARG A 982 5.42 29.03 -7.73
N ARG A 983 6.34 28.42 -6.96
CA ARG A 983 6.99 27.14 -7.34
C ARG A 983 6.07 25.93 -7.16
N LEU A 984 5.13 25.95 -6.20
CA LEU A 984 4.14 24.88 -6.01
C LEU A 984 2.98 24.92 -7.02
N ARG A 985 2.62 26.11 -7.55
CA ARG A 985 1.65 26.23 -8.67
C ARG A 985 2.13 25.57 -9.98
N LEU A 986 3.42 25.26 -10.11
CA LEU A 986 3.94 24.45 -11.22
C LEU A 986 3.76 22.93 -10.96
N ILE A 987 3.51 22.52 -9.71
CA ILE A 987 3.29 21.13 -9.32
C ILE A 987 1.80 20.75 -9.39
N THR A 988 0.90 21.73 -9.27
CA THR A 988 -0.55 21.52 -9.30
C THR A 988 -1.19 22.11 -10.56
N ASP A 989 -1.81 21.27 -11.38
CA ASP A 989 -2.65 21.72 -12.50
C ASP A 989 -3.93 22.35 -11.92
N GLU A 990 -4.28 23.58 -12.33
CA GLU A 990 -5.40 24.38 -11.77
C GLU A 990 -6.79 23.74 -11.97
N SER A 991 -6.87 22.58 -12.64
CA SER A 991 -8.11 21.90 -13.02
C SER A 991 -8.73 20.98 -11.95
N THR A 992 -8.09 20.79 -10.79
CA THR A 992 -8.47 19.74 -9.81
C THR A 992 -9.21 20.24 -8.55
N ILE A 993 -9.66 21.49 -8.51
CA ILE A 993 -10.32 22.07 -7.34
C ILE A 993 -11.80 21.68 -7.32
N GLU A 994 -12.17 20.63 -6.57
CA GLU A 994 -13.56 20.45 -6.13
C GLU A 994 -13.81 21.21 -4.81
N PRO A 995 -14.83 22.10 -4.75
CA PRO A 995 -15.19 22.76 -3.50
C PRO A 995 -15.73 21.76 -2.48
N LEU A 996 -15.43 22.01 -1.20
CA LEU A 996 -15.93 21.25 -0.05
C LEU A 996 -17.43 20.95 -0.19
N PRO A 997 -17.90 19.71 0.07
CA PRO A 997 -19.33 19.41 0.09
C PRO A 997 -20.02 20.30 1.15
N PRO A 998 -21.14 20.95 0.82
CA PRO A 998 -21.85 21.76 1.81
C PRO A 998 -22.32 20.87 2.97
N LEU A 999 -21.96 21.27 4.19
CA LEU A 999 -22.44 20.69 5.45
C LEU A 999 -23.97 20.80 5.52
N VAL A 1000 -24.68 19.78 5.07
CA VAL A 1000 -26.12 19.64 5.30
C VAL A 1000 -26.32 19.15 6.74
N ILE A 1001 -26.46 20.10 7.66
CA ILE A 1001 -26.89 19.84 9.03
C ILE A 1001 -28.36 19.40 8.98
N ASN A 1002 -28.60 18.11 8.81
CA ASN A 1002 -29.94 17.55 8.94
C ASN A 1002 -30.33 17.53 10.42
N THR A 1003 -31.23 18.45 10.79
CA THR A 1003 -31.91 18.43 12.09
C THR A 1003 -32.60 17.07 12.31
N PRO A 1004 -32.47 16.43 13.48
CA PRO A 1004 -33.02 15.11 13.70
C PRO A 1004 -34.55 15.13 13.71
N SER A 1005 -35.14 14.42 12.74
CA SER A 1005 -36.56 14.08 12.72
C SER A 1005 -36.89 13.14 13.88
N THR A 1006 -37.75 13.61 14.77
CA THR A 1006 -38.37 12.83 15.84
C THR A 1006 -39.21 11.69 15.26
N SER A 1007 -38.78 10.44 15.44
CA SER A 1007 -39.67 9.29 15.44
C SER A 1007 -39.39 8.42 16.65
N THR A 1008 -40.37 8.43 17.55
CA THR A 1008 -40.49 7.69 18.79
C THR A 1008 -40.51 6.18 18.61
N SER A 1009 -39.70 5.46 19.38
CA SER A 1009 -40.08 4.13 19.88
C SER A 1009 -39.49 3.92 21.27
N THR A 1010 -40.40 3.92 22.23
CA THR A 1010 -40.25 3.79 23.68
C THR A 1010 -39.93 2.36 24.12
N SER A 1011 -38.90 2.16 24.96
CA SER A 1011 -38.98 1.21 26.08
C SER A 1011 -37.86 1.41 27.12
N SER A 1012 -38.15 2.26 28.10
CA SER A 1012 -38.04 2.00 29.54
C SER A 1012 -36.88 1.14 30.09
N ILE A 1013 -35.85 1.77 30.66
CA ILE A 1013 -35.32 1.41 31.99
C ILE A 1013 -35.07 2.70 32.79
N LYS A 1014 -35.96 2.96 33.76
CA LYS A 1014 -35.82 3.97 34.82
C LYS A 1014 -34.96 3.38 35.94
N LYS A 1015 -33.94 4.12 36.40
CA LYS A 1015 -33.89 4.76 37.75
C LYS A 1015 -32.48 5.24 38.15
N LYS A 1016 -32.44 6.53 38.53
CA LYS A 1016 -31.81 7.16 39.72
C LYS A 1016 -30.29 6.95 39.94
N MET A 1017 -29.48 7.94 40.31
CA MET A 1017 -29.74 9.22 40.99
C MET A 1017 -28.46 10.09 40.98
N ASN A 1018 -28.66 11.38 40.76
CA ASN A 1018 -28.03 12.55 41.39
C ASN A 1018 -26.49 12.68 41.51
N LEU A 1019 -25.98 13.58 40.67
CA LEU A 1019 -25.43 14.90 41.06
C LEU A 1019 -24.90 15.04 42.49
N LYS A 1020 -23.57 15.14 42.59
CA LYS A 1020 -22.91 16.34 43.09
C LYS A 1020 -21.69 16.66 42.24
#